data_AF-A0A6A4SPS2-F1
#
_entry.id   AF-A0A6A4SPS2-F1
#
_cell.length_a   1.000
_cell.length_b   1.000
_cell.length_c   1.000
_cell.angle_alpha   90.00
_cell.angle_beta   90.00
_cell.angle_gamma   90.00
#
_symmetry.space_group_name_H-M   'P 1'
#
loop_
_entity.id
_entity.type
_entity.pdbx_description
1 polymer ?
#
loop_
_entity_poly.entity_id
_entity_poly.type
_entity_poly.pdbx_seq_one_letter_code
_entity_poly.pdbx_strand_id
1 'polypeptide(L)'
;MNHKTLLLRIFLQCAAALFSSALGENAVLKGEESGLDELSTDGKHLDGIIKYNMRKSLDLEQEGCYLQAGKKECLEECGFNATAKTIFIIHGWTMSGIFESWMHKLVSALMQRESGANVVVVDWITMAQQLYPDAVNHTRSVGFDIAAMLNWLQDEQQLPLDKVHLIGYSLGAHVAGYAGTYVRGTIGRITGLDPAGPMFEGVDEQKRLSPDDADFVDVLHTYTREALGVSIGIQQPIGDIDIYPNGGDVQPGCALGDVLAVAGNFMEVMKCEHERAVHLFVDSLMNKDHMSFAFQCTGPDRFKKGICLSCRKNRCNNIGYNTRKMRKRRNSKMYLKTRADTPFGGYHYQMKMHVFNRKQSDNADPTFHVKLYGANNDTTNIFVDVHDDTVGLNLTNTFLVFTEDEIGDLLKIRLSWEGDSESWGSVWKNIKKSFWAWNPKPPKPVLQVRRIRVKAGETQKKFTFCAQDPSKTEISPGDSITFVKCRDGWEVKPRKRYETQRDVAKLCKIIMHKTPDSRTICMKVRSKLNTDVLSRSAHLSTFSTSRCMGTDFLGFTVCYGFLWESALGFSVVTANETSVQNSTVPSYAFTEDDLVRAEVEEGHLSRRVGRARSSLYEFVSSGFLQDAELRVAISNRPLGLHCCGSGSKYHVSLPVAAGVLLVGLPYSISLVAQCIYGWPNKPGYKKYTEALQPRRIYRLTRAVLEMLKYLQYGRLYYQWKSWYRNDENRKHCEKAIIFGRRGNKLDLYHSPNVGKTEGGPAPLIVFIYGGAWGSGNRSIFCLLAKQMAQELNSAVICPDYSTYPKGNVLGMVQDVADSLVWAQENGQRFNFDKDNIVLIGHSAGAHLCALATLFLIDTREELFIEASKQQDVALAIRGVIGLSGVYDIMDHYEHERKRGVEYVSTMHKAMNGVENFAYYSPTHFLQNLSRDKLNRVPPFALLHGTSDIIVPVESSTKFSELLTSLSVKASLYLLPRVDHVEIMIDLMASDRRFYHPIYGCIKQEHRKLLTSEKT
;
A
#
# COMPACT_ATOMS: atom_id res chain seq x y z
N MET A 1 -3.88 10.18 35.39
CA MET A 1 -3.87 9.87 33.95
C MET A 1 -3.20 8.52 33.73
N ASN A 2 -3.86 7.58 33.06
CA ASN A 2 -3.51 6.15 33.09
C ASN A 2 -2.56 5.75 31.95
N HIS A 3 -1.43 5.10 32.27
CA HIS A 3 -0.30 4.73 31.37
C HIS A 3 -0.73 3.96 30.09
N LYS A 4 -1.86 3.27 30.11
CA LYS A 4 -2.39 2.50 28.96
C LYS A 4 -2.96 3.38 27.84
N THR A 5 -3.52 4.54 28.17
CA THR A 5 -4.06 5.51 27.20
C THR A 5 -2.96 6.33 26.54
N LEU A 6 -1.88 6.57 27.27
CA LEU A 6 -0.65 7.16 26.76
C LEU A 6 0.04 6.19 25.80
N LEU A 7 0.12 4.89 26.14
CA LEU A 7 0.67 3.86 25.26
C LEU A 7 -0.17 3.64 23.99
N LEU A 8 -1.51 3.69 24.04
CA LEU A 8 -2.34 3.54 22.83
C LEU A 8 -2.33 4.81 21.95
N ARG A 9 -2.24 6.00 22.55
CA ARG A 9 -2.02 7.25 21.81
C ARG A 9 -0.61 7.32 21.23
N ILE A 10 0.41 6.88 21.96
CA ILE A 10 1.77 6.71 21.45
C ILE A 10 1.78 5.62 20.37
N PHE A 11 1.03 4.53 20.48
CA PHE A 11 0.96 3.50 19.45
C PHE A 11 0.27 4.01 18.16
N LEU A 12 -0.82 4.77 18.28
CA LEU A 12 -1.51 5.39 17.12
C LEU A 12 -0.74 6.59 16.54
N GLN A 13 -0.05 7.38 17.37
CA GLN A 13 0.83 8.47 16.93
C GLN A 13 2.20 7.96 16.42
N CYS A 14 2.67 6.82 16.89
CA CYS A 14 3.88 6.14 16.39
C CYS A 14 3.59 5.33 15.13
N ALA A 15 2.39 4.75 14.99
CA ALA A 15 1.91 4.24 13.71
C ALA A 15 1.77 5.39 12.70
N ALA A 16 1.31 6.58 13.11
CA ALA A 16 1.35 7.74 12.22
C ALA A 16 2.78 8.26 11.93
N ALA A 17 3.71 8.19 12.90
CA ALA A 17 5.11 8.65 12.76
C ALA A 17 6.02 7.69 11.96
N LEU A 18 5.78 6.37 12.03
CA LEU A 18 6.42 5.36 11.19
C LEU A 18 5.94 5.39 9.74
N PHE A 19 4.84 6.10 9.46
CA PHE A 19 4.35 6.34 8.10
C PHE A 19 4.64 7.76 7.59
N SER A 20 4.86 8.74 8.49
CA SER A 20 5.26 10.13 8.13
C SER A 20 6.74 10.26 7.75
N SER A 21 7.49 9.17 7.86
CA SER A 21 8.92 9.08 7.63
C SER A 21 9.31 8.91 6.16
N ALA A 22 8.38 8.54 5.29
CA ALA A 22 8.66 8.35 3.86
C ALA A 22 8.46 9.60 2.98
N LEU A 23 8.05 10.75 3.52
CA LEU A 23 7.75 11.93 2.70
C LEU A 23 8.30 13.24 3.27
N GLY A 24 8.57 14.17 2.36
CA GLY A 24 9.16 15.49 2.55
C GLY A 24 10.52 15.55 1.83
N GLU A 25 10.76 16.38 0.81
CA GLU A 25 9.97 17.47 0.20
C GLU A 25 10.24 17.50 -1.31
N ASN A 26 9.17 17.78 -2.07
CA ASN A 26 9.25 18.47 -3.34
C ASN A 26 9.56 19.94 -3.04
N ALA A 27 10.69 20.44 -3.55
CA ALA A 27 10.94 21.86 -3.66
C ALA A 27 10.10 22.41 -4.81
N VAL A 28 9.23 23.36 -4.51
CA VAL A 28 8.58 24.25 -5.48
C VAL A 28 9.68 25.14 -6.06
N LEU A 29 10.17 24.81 -7.26
CA LEU A 29 10.99 25.74 -8.04
C LEU A 29 10.05 26.63 -8.85
N LYS A 30 10.00 27.91 -8.45
CA LYS A 30 9.52 28.99 -9.32
C LYS A 30 10.38 28.99 -10.57
N GLY A 31 9.74 28.91 -11.74
CA GLY A 31 10.41 29.08 -13.02
C GLY A 31 10.96 30.49 -13.16
N GLU A 32 12.25 30.59 -13.45
CA GLU A 32 12.80 31.68 -14.25
C GLU A 32 12.71 31.24 -15.72
N GLU A 33 11.97 32.00 -16.51
CA GLU A 33 12.00 31.96 -17.96
C GLU A 33 13.40 32.36 -18.44
N SER A 34 14.09 31.49 -19.17
CA SER A 34 14.97 31.90 -20.27
C SER A 34 15.36 30.71 -21.15
N GLY A 35 14.92 30.77 -22.41
CA GLY A 35 15.65 30.26 -23.57
C GLY A 35 15.74 28.75 -23.78
N LEU A 36 14.64 28.14 -24.25
CA LEU A 36 14.71 26.94 -25.10
C LEU A 36 13.62 27.03 -26.19
N ASP A 37 13.77 28.03 -27.07
CA ASP A 37 13.35 27.88 -28.46
C ASP A 37 14.34 26.91 -29.15
N GLU A 38 13.79 26.09 -30.05
CA GLU A 38 14.49 25.14 -30.94
C GLU A 38 15.12 23.90 -30.28
N LEU A 39 14.30 22.87 -30.03
CA LEU A 39 14.76 21.49 -30.25
C LEU A 39 14.12 20.95 -31.52
N SER A 40 14.99 20.70 -32.49
CA SER A 40 14.75 20.34 -33.86
C SER A 40 13.77 19.17 -34.06
N THR A 41 12.92 19.35 -35.06
CA THR A 41 12.32 18.30 -35.88
C THR A 41 13.43 17.44 -36.48
N ASP A 42 13.84 16.39 -35.80
CA ASP A 42 14.62 15.32 -36.43
C ASP A 42 14.04 13.98 -35.98
N GLY A 43 13.17 13.44 -36.82
CA GLY A 43 12.49 12.17 -36.63
C GLY A 43 13.49 11.02 -36.75
N LYS A 44 14.15 10.66 -35.65
CA LYS A 44 14.68 9.30 -35.52
C LYS A 44 13.50 8.35 -35.33
N HIS A 45 13.12 7.70 -36.42
CA HIS A 45 12.18 6.58 -36.47
C HIS A 45 12.48 5.59 -35.32
N LEU A 46 11.51 5.35 -34.43
CA LEU A 46 11.58 4.34 -33.34
C LEU A 46 11.45 2.89 -33.88
N ASP A 47 11.93 2.66 -35.10
CA ASP A 47 11.63 1.47 -35.88
C ASP A 47 12.14 0.21 -35.17
N GLY A 48 11.20 -0.66 -34.75
CA GLY A 48 11.48 -1.93 -34.09
C GLY A 48 11.52 -1.93 -32.54
N ILE A 49 11.39 -0.78 -31.87
CA ILE A 49 11.34 -0.72 -30.39
C ILE A 49 9.94 -1.04 -29.85
N ILE A 50 8.91 -0.50 -30.51
CA ILE A 50 7.50 -0.72 -30.20
C ILE A 50 6.96 -1.78 -31.16
N LYS A 51 6.30 -2.81 -30.64
CA LYS A 51 5.73 -3.90 -31.45
C LYS A 51 4.20 -3.87 -31.40
N TYR A 52 3.57 -4.06 -32.55
CA TYR A 52 2.11 -4.06 -32.68
C TYR A 52 1.61 -5.47 -32.96
N ASN A 53 1.24 -6.20 -31.92
CA ASN A 53 0.83 -7.60 -32.02
C ASN A 53 -0.68 -7.72 -32.23
N MET A 54 -1.10 -7.92 -33.48
CA MET A 54 -2.48 -8.25 -33.84
C MET A 54 -2.81 -9.71 -33.51
N ARG A 55 -3.79 -9.90 -32.64
CA ARG A 55 -4.17 -11.22 -32.13
C ARG A 55 -5.09 -11.94 -33.12
N LYS A 56 -4.76 -13.21 -33.43
CA LYS A 56 -5.51 -14.09 -34.34
C LYS A 56 -6.24 -15.24 -33.65
N SER A 57 -5.77 -15.62 -32.47
CA SER A 57 -6.30 -16.76 -31.72
C SER A 57 -6.79 -16.32 -30.35
N LEU A 58 -7.84 -17.00 -29.87
CA LEU A 58 -8.27 -16.94 -28.47
C LEU A 58 -7.22 -17.57 -27.54
N ASP A 59 -6.40 -18.48 -28.08
CA ASP A 59 -5.22 -18.99 -27.40
C ASP A 59 -4.12 -17.93 -27.41
N LEU A 60 -3.67 -17.59 -26.20
CA LEU A 60 -2.79 -16.45 -25.97
C LEU A 60 -1.31 -16.82 -25.96
N GLU A 61 -1.00 -18.11 -25.89
CA GLU A 61 0.37 -18.63 -25.99
C GLU A 61 0.82 -18.74 -27.44
N GLN A 62 -0.11 -18.75 -28.40
CA GLN A 62 0.20 -18.62 -29.82
C GLN A 62 0.62 -17.19 -30.12
N GLU A 63 1.78 -17.02 -30.76
CA GLU A 63 2.21 -15.73 -31.28
C GLU A 63 1.16 -15.20 -32.26
N GLY A 64 0.79 -13.93 -32.09
CA GLY A 64 -0.08 -13.23 -33.04
C GLY A 64 0.71 -12.82 -34.27
N CYS A 65 0.16 -11.88 -35.02
CA CYS A 65 0.80 -11.33 -36.20
C CYS A 65 1.25 -9.89 -35.94
N TYR A 66 2.43 -9.51 -36.39
CA TYR A 66 3.00 -8.19 -36.11
C TYR A 66 2.72 -7.22 -37.24
N LEU A 67 2.09 -6.09 -36.91
CA LEU A 67 1.91 -4.97 -37.82
C LEU A 67 3.17 -4.10 -37.80
N GLN A 68 3.68 -3.75 -38.97
CA GLN A 68 4.83 -2.86 -39.12
C GLN A 68 4.51 -1.79 -40.15
N ALA A 69 4.62 -0.51 -39.74
CA ALA A 69 4.40 0.61 -40.63
C ALA A 69 5.40 0.56 -41.81
N GLY A 70 4.92 0.90 -43.00
CA GLY A 70 5.71 0.82 -44.24
C GLY A 70 5.81 -0.58 -44.87
N LYS A 71 5.36 -1.66 -44.21
CA LYS A 71 5.35 -3.01 -44.78
C LYS A 71 3.93 -3.46 -45.08
N LYS A 72 3.51 -3.37 -46.34
CA LYS A 72 2.14 -3.70 -46.73
C LYS A 72 1.84 -5.20 -46.61
N GLU A 73 2.82 -6.07 -46.81
CA GLU A 73 2.59 -7.53 -46.77
C GLU A 73 2.07 -7.98 -45.40
N CYS A 74 2.49 -7.32 -44.31
CA CYS A 74 2.04 -7.70 -42.97
C CYS A 74 0.52 -7.53 -42.77
N LEU A 75 -0.13 -6.62 -43.51
CA LEU A 75 -1.58 -6.41 -43.40
C LEU A 75 -2.36 -7.61 -43.97
N GLU A 76 -1.89 -8.12 -45.10
CA GLU A 76 -2.46 -9.31 -45.75
C GLU A 76 -2.17 -10.56 -44.92
N GLU A 77 -0.92 -10.73 -44.46
CA GLU A 77 -0.52 -11.82 -43.58
C GLU A 77 -1.34 -11.81 -42.28
N CYS A 78 -1.54 -10.64 -41.66
CA CYS A 78 -2.30 -10.51 -40.43
C CYS A 78 -3.82 -10.63 -40.62
N GLY A 79 -4.31 -10.56 -41.87
CA GLY A 79 -5.74 -10.54 -42.17
C GLY A 79 -6.43 -9.29 -41.63
N PHE A 80 -5.74 -8.14 -41.69
CA PHE A 80 -6.27 -6.87 -41.17
C PHE A 80 -7.50 -6.44 -41.96
N ASN A 81 -8.61 -6.19 -41.26
CA ASN A 81 -9.86 -5.75 -41.88
C ASN A 81 -10.16 -4.28 -41.53
N ALA A 82 -9.87 -3.36 -42.45
CA ALA A 82 -10.09 -1.92 -42.26
C ALA A 82 -11.57 -1.52 -42.08
N THR A 83 -12.51 -2.36 -42.53
CA THR A 83 -13.94 -2.10 -42.34
C THR A 83 -14.43 -2.51 -40.95
N ALA A 84 -13.68 -3.36 -40.25
CA ALA A 84 -13.99 -3.79 -38.89
C ALA A 84 -13.56 -2.73 -37.85
N LYS A 85 -13.99 -2.95 -36.60
CA LYS A 85 -13.51 -2.16 -35.47
C LYS A 85 -12.05 -2.51 -35.18
N THR A 86 -11.21 -1.51 -34.92
CA THR A 86 -9.80 -1.73 -34.56
C THR A 86 -9.57 -1.26 -33.13
N ILE A 87 -9.10 -2.16 -32.27
CA ILE A 87 -8.96 -1.95 -30.84
C ILE A 87 -7.48 -2.10 -30.46
N PHE A 88 -6.87 -1.02 -29.97
CA PHE A 88 -5.51 -1.06 -29.45
C PHE A 88 -5.54 -1.17 -27.94
N ILE A 89 -4.78 -2.11 -27.37
CA ILE A 89 -4.60 -2.30 -25.93
C ILE A 89 -3.19 -1.84 -25.58
N ILE A 90 -3.09 -0.83 -24.71
CA ILE A 90 -1.85 -0.17 -24.35
C ILE A 90 -1.61 -0.37 -22.85
N HIS A 91 -0.58 -1.14 -22.50
CA HIS A 91 -0.23 -1.41 -21.11
C HIS A 91 0.45 -0.21 -20.43
N GLY A 92 0.59 -0.30 -19.11
CA GLY A 92 1.23 0.72 -18.30
C GLY A 92 2.68 0.40 -17.91
N TRP A 93 3.14 1.05 -16.85
CA TRP A 93 4.43 0.80 -16.21
C TRP A 93 4.53 -0.62 -15.67
N THR A 94 5.69 -1.27 -15.84
CA THR A 94 5.94 -2.62 -15.32
C THR A 94 7.37 -2.74 -14.81
N MET A 95 7.60 -3.38 -13.68
CA MET A 95 8.95 -3.60 -13.15
C MET A 95 9.56 -4.93 -13.60
N SER A 96 8.71 -5.92 -13.92
CA SER A 96 9.13 -7.27 -14.25
C SER A 96 9.52 -7.45 -15.72
N GLY A 97 9.19 -6.48 -16.58
CA GLY A 97 9.46 -6.59 -18.02
C GLY A 97 8.65 -7.69 -18.70
N ILE A 98 7.57 -8.15 -18.07
CA ILE A 98 6.59 -9.10 -18.63
C ILE A 98 5.19 -8.52 -18.55
N PHE A 99 4.31 -8.93 -19.47
CA PHE A 99 2.90 -8.56 -19.40
C PHE A 99 2.22 -9.13 -18.16
N GLU A 100 1.35 -8.33 -17.56
CA GLU A 100 0.58 -8.74 -16.39
C GLU A 100 -0.58 -9.67 -16.81
N SER A 101 -0.99 -10.56 -15.90
CA SER A 101 -1.99 -11.60 -16.20
C SER A 101 -3.35 -11.06 -16.66
N TRP A 102 -3.70 -9.81 -16.32
CA TRP A 102 -4.94 -9.17 -16.75
C TRP A 102 -4.99 -8.93 -18.27
N MET A 103 -3.84 -8.77 -18.93
CA MET A 103 -3.78 -8.52 -20.38
C MET A 103 -4.41 -9.67 -21.13
N HIS A 104 -4.10 -10.89 -20.71
CA HIS A 104 -4.67 -12.10 -21.27
C HIS A 104 -6.19 -12.14 -21.14
N LYS A 105 -6.71 -11.81 -19.95
CA LYS A 105 -8.16 -11.76 -19.68
C LYS A 105 -8.86 -10.71 -20.55
N LEU A 106 -8.24 -9.53 -20.71
CA LEU A 106 -8.80 -8.43 -21.51
C LEU A 106 -8.84 -8.75 -23.00
N VAL A 107 -7.74 -9.25 -23.57
CA VAL A 107 -7.68 -9.67 -24.98
C VAL A 107 -8.74 -10.73 -25.27
N SER A 108 -8.81 -11.78 -24.44
CA SER A 108 -9.78 -12.86 -24.62
C SER A 108 -11.22 -12.34 -24.56
N ALA A 109 -11.54 -11.49 -23.58
CA ALA A 109 -12.88 -10.91 -23.45
C ALA A 109 -13.26 -10.02 -24.65
N LEU A 110 -12.31 -9.25 -25.19
CA LEU A 110 -12.53 -8.42 -26.38
C LEU A 110 -12.76 -9.26 -27.63
N MET A 111 -11.92 -10.27 -27.87
CA MET A 111 -12.06 -11.16 -29.04
C MET A 111 -13.35 -11.99 -28.98
N GLN A 112 -13.80 -12.40 -27.79
CA GLN A 112 -15.09 -13.05 -27.63
C GLN A 112 -16.26 -12.09 -27.86
N ARG A 113 -16.12 -10.84 -27.42
CA ARG A 113 -17.18 -9.83 -27.55
C ARG A 113 -17.32 -9.28 -28.97
N GLU A 114 -16.20 -9.06 -29.64
CA GLU A 114 -16.07 -8.46 -30.96
C GLU A 114 -15.27 -9.40 -31.87
N SER A 115 -15.86 -10.54 -32.23
CA SER A 115 -15.18 -11.62 -32.97
C SER A 115 -14.65 -11.22 -34.36
N GLY A 116 -15.12 -10.10 -34.91
CA GLY A 116 -14.66 -9.55 -36.18
C GLY A 116 -13.71 -8.36 -36.06
N ALA A 117 -13.36 -7.91 -34.85
CA ALA A 117 -12.51 -6.74 -34.64
C ALA A 117 -11.02 -7.07 -34.76
N ASN A 118 -10.23 -6.10 -35.21
CA ASN A 118 -8.77 -6.18 -35.15
C ASN A 118 -8.33 -5.82 -33.72
N VAL A 119 -7.86 -6.79 -32.94
CA VAL A 119 -7.36 -6.54 -31.57
C VAL A 119 -5.83 -6.51 -31.60
N VAL A 120 -5.25 -5.34 -31.33
CA VAL A 120 -3.82 -5.08 -31.41
C VAL A 120 -3.28 -4.77 -30.01
N VAL A 121 -2.31 -5.54 -29.54
CA VAL A 121 -1.58 -5.26 -28.30
C VAL A 121 -0.35 -4.43 -28.66
N VAL A 122 -0.22 -3.25 -28.04
CA VAL A 122 0.95 -2.38 -28.19
C VAL A 122 1.98 -2.75 -27.13
N ASP A 123 3.07 -3.36 -27.57
CA ASP A 123 4.21 -3.74 -26.75
C ASP A 123 5.25 -2.62 -26.76
N TRP A 124 5.33 -1.87 -25.67
CA TRP A 124 6.36 -0.86 -25.42
C TRP A 124 7.15 -1.20 -24.15
N ILE A 125 7.28 -2.49 -23.83
CA ILE A 125 7.76 -2.97 -22.53
C ILE A 125 9.17 -2.49 -22.19
N THR A 126 10.03 -2.36 -23.20
CA THR A 126 11.42 -1.86 -23.08
C THR A 126 11.48 -0.43 -22.54
N MET A 127 10.48 0.39 -22.89
CA MET A 127 10.34 1.77 -22.45
C MET A 127 9.51 1.89 -21.16
N ALA A 128 8.59 0.93 -20.94
CA ALA A 128 7.76 0.86 -19.74
C ALA A 128 8.48 0.27 -18.50
N GLN A 129 9.56 -0.50 -18.70
CA GLN A 129 10.38 -1.13 -17.64
C GLN A 129 11.47 -0.21 -17.05
N GLN A 130 11.36 1.09 -17.31
CA GLN A 130 12.30 2.09 -16.79
C GLN A 130 11.85 2.57 -15.40
N LEU A 131 12.66 3.41 -14.76
CA LEU A 131 12.20 4.14 -13.57
C LEU A 131 10.94 4.93 -13.92
N TYR A 132 10.01 5.04 -12.97
CA TYR A 132 8.70 5.64 -13.24
C TYR A 132 8.77 7.01 -13.94
N PRO A 133 9.62 7.99 -13.54
CA PRO A 133 9.75 9.25 -14.27
C PRO A 133 10.24 9.11 -15.72
N ASP A 134 11.13 8.15 -15.99
CA ASP A 134 11.64 7.89 -17.33
C ASP A 134 10.55 7.23 -18.19
N ALA A 135 9.81 6.27 -17.63
CA ALA A 135 8.65 5.68 -18.27
C ALA A 135 7.56 6.74 -18.56
N VAL A 136 7.35 7.71 -17.66
CA VAL A 136 6.48 8.88 -17.88
C VAL A 136 6.97 9.69 -19.08
N ASN A 137 8.26 10.01 -19.15
CA ASN A 137 8.84 10.77 -20.26
C ASN A 137 8.67 10.05 -21.61
N HIS A 138 8.74 8.72 -21.62
CA HIS A 138 8.53 7.89 -22.81
C HIS A 138 7.08 7.88 -23.31
N THR A 139 6.09 8.18 -22.47
CA THR A 139 4.67 8.10 -22.87
C THR A 139 4.34 8.97 -24.09
N ARG A 140 4.97 10.14 -24.20
CA ARG A 140 4.80 11.05 -25.34
C ARG A 140 5.32 10.45 -26.64
N SER A 141 6.53 9.87 -26.60
CA SER A 141 7.17 9.26 -27.77
C SER A 141 6.42 8.02 -28.24
N VAL A 142 5.94 7.19 -27.31
CA VAL A 142 5.10 6.02 -27.63
C VAL A 142 3.77 6.45 -28.23
N GLY A 143 3.14 7.50 -27.69
CA GLY A 143 1.90 8.04 -28.26
C GLY A 143 2.09 8.56 -29.68
N PHE A 144 3.20 9.24 -29.95
CA PHE A 144 3.56 9.68 -31.30
C PHE A 144 3.73 8.50 -32.28
N ASP A 145 4.40 7.42 -31.85
CA ASP A 145 4.58 6.22 -32.68
C ASP A 145 3.24 5.54 -33.02
N ILE A 146 2.33 5.40 -32.04
CA ILE A 146 0.99 4.86 -32.27
C ILE A 146 0.20 5.75 -33.25
N ALA A 147 0.30 7.06 -33.13
CA ALA A 147 -0.32 7.98 -34.07
C ALA A 147 0.25 7.83 -35.49
N ALA A 148 1.56 7.63 -35.64
CA ALA A 148 2.19 7.36 -36.92
C ALA A 148 1.70 6.04 -37.53
N MET A 149 1.55 4.98 -36.72
CA MET A 149 0.96 3.70 -37.15
C MET A 149 -0.50 3.89 -37.61
N LEU A 150 -1.32 4.62 -36.86
CA LEU A 150 -2.72 4.90 -37.25
C LEU A 150 -2.79 5.71 -38.55
N ASN A 151 -1.94 6.74 -38.69
CA ASN A 151 -1.84 7.55 -39.91
C ASN A 151 -1.45 6.69 -41.13
N TRP A 152 -0.52 5.75 -40.95
CA TRP A 152 -0.12 4.81 -41.99
C TRP A 152 -1.28 3.86 -42.38
N LEU A 153 -2.01 3.32 -41.39
CA LEU A 153 -3.20 2.50 -41.66
C LEU A 153 -4.32 3.29 -42.37
N GLN A 154 -4.47 4.58 -42.08
CA GLN A 154 -5.36 5.47 -42.83
C GLN A 154 -4.93 5.61 -44.29
N ASP A 155 -3.65 5.81 -44.55
CA ASP A 155 -3.14 6.00 -45.91
C ASP A 155 -3.24 4.69 -46.73
N GLU A 156 -2.81 3.56 -46.16
CA GLU A 156 -2.74 2.27 -46.86
C GLU A 156 -4.10 1.57 -47.01
N GLN A 157 -4.93 1.59 -45.96
CA GLN A 157 -6.15 0.79 -45.89
C GLN A 157 -7.42 1.63 -45.73
N GLN A 158 -7.31 2.96 -45.79
CA GLN A 158 -8.41 3.90 -45.61
C GLN A 158 -9.17 3.65 -44.29
N LEU A 159 -8.43 3.28 -43.23
CA LEU A 159 -8.96 3.00 -41.90
C LEU A 159 -9.78 4.20 -41.38
N PRO A 160 -11.09 4.06 -41.15
CA PRO A 160 -11.89 5.14 -40.59
C PRO A 160 -11.64 5.28 -39.07
N LEU A 161 -11.15 6.45 -38.63
CA LEU A 161 -10.76 6.67 -37.23
C LEU A 161 -11.93 6.57 -36.24
N ASP A 162 -13.18 6.79 -36.65
CA ASP A 162 -14.36 6.60 -35.80
C ASP A 162 -14.58 5.13 -35.40
N LYS A 163 -13.95 4.18 -36.09
CA LYS A 163 -13.92 2.74 -35.73
C LYS A 163 -12.71 2.35 -34.88
N VAL A 164 -11.83 3.29 -34.54
CA VAL A 164 -10.67 3.03 -33.70
C VAL A 164 -11.03 3.23 -32.22
N HIS A 165 -10.65 2.27 -31.38
CA HIS A 165 -10.81 2.34 -29.93
C HIS A 165 -9.46 2.06 -29.24
N LEU A 166 -8.88 3.06 -28.58
CA LEU A 166 -7.69 2.86 -27.75
C LEU A 166 -8.10 2.56 -26.30
N ILE A 167 -7.56 1.51 -25.71
CA ILE A 167 -7.77 1.13 -24.31
C ILE A 167 -6.41 1.19 -23.61
N GLY A 168 -6.22 2.18 -22.76
CA GLY A 168 -4.97 2.42 -22.06
C GLY A 168 -5.09 2.16 -20.56
N TYR A 169 -4.17 1.38 -19.99
CA TYR A 169 -4.09 1.12 -18.54
C TYR A 169 -2.93 1.89 -17.90
N SER A 170 -3.15 2.55 -16.77
CA SER A 170 -2.10 3.28 -16.04
C SER A 170 -1.40 4.32 -16.94
N LEU A 171 -0.06 4.25 -17.13
CA LEU A 171 0.66 5.10 -18.10
C LEU A 171 0.13 4.96 -19.54
N GLY A 172 -0.38 3.79 -19.91
CA GLY A 172 -0.94 3.52 -21.23
C GLY A 172 -2.16 4.38 -21.56
N ALA A 173 -2.89 4.87 -20.55
CA ALA A 173 -3.99 5.81 -20.76
C ALA A 173 -3.50 7.17 -21.29
N HIS A 174 -2.37 7.66 -20.78
CA HIS A 174 -1.75 8.90 -21.27
C HIS A 174 -1.09 8.71 -22.62
N VAL A 175 -0.47 7.54 -22.86
CA VAL A 175 0.00 7.14 -24.21
C VAL A 175 -1.14 7.20 -25.23
N ALA A 176 -2.32 6.68 -24.88
CA ALA A 176 -3.50 6.76 -25.73
C ALA A 176 -3.94 8.20 -26.00
N GLY A 177 -3.90 9.07 -24.97
CA GLY A 177 -4.20 10.50 -25.12
C GLY A 177 -3.23 11.24 -26.05
N TYR A 178 -1.93 10.98 -25.90
CA TYR A 178 -0.91 11.50 -26.82
C TYR A 178 -1.12 10.99 -28.25
N ALA A 179 -1.45 9.70 -28.43
CA ALA A 179 -1.76 9.16 -29.76
C ALA A 179 -2.98 9.85 -30.40
N GLY A 180 -4.02 10.12 -29.61
CA GLY A 180 -5.18 10.91 -30.03
C GLY A 180 -4.84 12.34 -30.44
N THR A 181 -3.92 12.98 -29.70
CA THR A 181 -3.44 14.34 -30.01
C THR A 181 -2.63 14.41 -31.32
N TYR A 182 -1.81 13.39 -31.62
CA TYR A 182 -0.90 13.42 -32.78
C TYR A 182 -1.48 12.82 -34.08
N VAL A 183 -2.59 12.09 -34.03
CA VAL A 183 -3.16 11.46 -35.23
C VAL A 183 -3.84 12.49 -36.14
N ARG A 184 -3.84 12.26 -37.47
CA ARG A 184 -4.54 13.13 -38.44
C ARG A 184 -6.03 12.80 -38.47
N GLY A 185 -6.77 13.45 -37.58
CA GLY A 185 -8.22 13.33 -37.45
C GLY A 185 -8.62 13.10 -36.00
N THR A 186 -9.80 12.50 -35.78
CA THR A 186 -10.31 12.26 -34.43
C THR A 186 -10.61 10.77 -34.24
N ILE A 187 -9.97 10.16 -33.24
CA ILE A 187 -10.20 8.76 -32.86
C ILE A 187 -11.63 8.61 -32.33
N GLY A 188 -12.30 7.49 -32.64
CA GLY A 188 -13.67 7.23 -32.21
C GLY A 188 -13.83 7.14 -30.69
N ARG A 189 -12.94 6.41 -30.00
CA ARG A 189 -12.99 6.29 -28.55
C ARG A 189 -11.63 6.05 -27.89
N ILE A 190 -11.40 6.67 -26.73
CA ILE A 190 -10.33 6.29 -25.80
C ILE A 190 -10.97 5.87 -24.47
N THR A 191 -10.55 4.73 -23.93
CA THR A 191 -10.89 4.32 -22.57
C THR A 191 -9.65 4.33 -21.68
N GLY A 192 -9.67 5.14 -20.62
CA GLY A 192 -8.64 5.17 -19.60
C GLY A 192 -8.98 4.24 -18.43
N LEU A 193 -8.17 3.21 -18.22
CA LEU A 193 -8.29 2.27 -17.09
C LEU A 193 -7.29 2.67 -16.01
N ASP A 194 -7.82 3.29 -14.95
CA ASP A 194 -7.06 3.90 -13.83
C ASP A 194 -5.81 4.66 -14.31
N PRO A 195 -5.98 5.76 -15.08
CA PRO A 195 -4.84 6.53 -15.61
C PRO A 195 -3.91 6.97 -14.48
N ALA A 196 -2.60 6.97 -14.72
CA ALA A 196 -1.63 7.23 -13.66
C ALA A 196 -1.73 8.67 -13.12
N GLY A 197 -1.76 8.82 -11.80
CA GLY A 197 -1.78 10.12 -11.12
C GLY A 197 -0.41 10.82 -11.04
N PRO A 198 0.67 10.14 -10.59
CA PRO A 198 1.94 10.80 -10.36
C PRO A 198 2.52 11.37 -11.66
N MET A 199 2.90 12.65 -11.63
CA MET A 199 3.39 13.45 -12.79
C MET A 199 2.34 13.80 -13.86
N PHE A 200 1.06 13.46 -13.66
CA PHE A 200 -0.05 13.87 -14.55
C PHE A 200 -1.17 14.63 -13.83
N GLU A 201 -1.31 14.46 -12.51
CA GLU A 201 -2.26 15.21 -11.69
C GLU A 201 -1.97 16.71 -11.76
N GLY A 202 -3.00 17.52 -12.03
CA GLY A 202 -2.87 18.98 -12.17
C GLY A 202 -2.06 19.46 -13.37
N VAL A 203 -1.58 18.55 -14.23
CA VAL A 203 -0.86 18.89 -15.46
C VAL A 203 -1.85 19.33 -16.55
N ASP A 204 -1.39 20.21 -17.45
CA ASP A 204 -2.13 20.70 -18.62
C ASP A 204 -2.72 19.56 -19.47
N GLU A 205 -3.91 19.78 -20.03
CA GLU A 205 -4.64 18.83 -20.87
C GLU A 205 -3.80 18.28 -22.03
N GLN A 206 -2.90 19.09 -22.62
CA GLN A 206 -2.03 18.67 -23.73
C GLN A 206 -0.92 17.67 -23.33
N LYS A 207 -0.68 17.50 -22.03
CA LYS A 207 0.42 16.68 -21.47
C LYS A 207 -0.10 15.46 -20.70
N ARG A 208 -1.35 15.08 -20.92
CA ARG A 208 -2.00 13.90 -20.32
C ARG A 208 -3.15 13.46 -21.22
N LEU A 209 -3.93 12.50 -20.73
CA LEU A 209 -5.20 12.15 -21.35
C LEU A 209 -6.21 13.27 -21.07
N SER A 210 -6.95 13.67 -22.09
CA SER A 210 -7.95 14.73 -22.06
C SER A 210 -9.22 14.34 -22.85
N PRO A 211 -10.36 15.01 -22.62
CA PRO A 211 -11.58 14.77 -23.39
C PRO A 211 -11.49 15.18 -24.87
N ASP A 212 -10.44 15.91 -25.28
CA ASP A 212 -10.23 16.36 -26.66
C ASP A 212 -9.42 15.37 -27.50
N ASP A 213 -8.83 14.35 -26.88
CA ASP A 213 -7.96 13.38 -27.56
C ASP A 213 -8.74 12.38 -28.45
N ALA A 214 -10.07 12.29 -28.30
CA ALA A 214 -10.94 11.46 -29.11
C ALA A 214 -12.37 12.02 -29.16
N ASP A 215 -13.23 11.47 -30.03
CA ASP A 215 -14.65 11.82 -30.05
C ASP A 215 -15.31 11.43 -28.71
N PHE A 216 -14.88 10.33 -28.09
CA PHE A 216 -15.37 9.95 -26.78
C PHE A 216 -14.26 9.42 -25.88
N VAL A 217 -14.10 10.05 -24.70
CA VAL A 217 -13.16 9.60 -23.68
C VAL A 217 -13.91 9.17 -22.42
N ASP A 218 -13.78 7.91 -22.02
CA ASP A 218 -14.35 7.40 -20.78
C ASP A 218 -13.29 6.81 -19.85
N VAL A 219 -13.38 7.14 -18.57
CA VAL A 219 -12.31 6.85 -17.60
C VAL A 219 -12.87 6.14 -16.37
N LEU A 220 -12.22 5.06 -15.97
CA LEU A 220 -12.48 4.33 -14.73
C LEU A 220 -11.38 4.67 -13.72
N HIS A 221 -11.77 5.26 -12.59
CA HIS A 221 -10.89 5.64 -11.49
C HIS A 221 -11.10 4.69 -10.31
N THR A 222 -10.17 3.77 -10.08
CA THR A 222 -10.31 2.72 -9.05
C THR A 222 -9.35 2.86 -7.89
N TYR A 223 -8.28 3.64 -8.04
CA TYR A 223 -7.32 3.89 -7.00
C TYR A 223 -6.85 5.36 -6.89
N THR A 224 -7.79 6.22 -6.56
CA THR A 224 -7.61 7.68 -6.35
C THR A 224 -7.24 8.06 -4.92
N ARG A 225 -6.96 7.08 -4.05
CA ARG A 225 -6.63 7.34 -2.65
C ARG A 225 -5.21 7.86 -2.55
N GLU A 226 -5.03 8.96 -1.84
CA GLU A 226 -3.71 9.42 -1.43
C GLU A 226 -3.15 8.48 -0.36
N ALA A 227 -2.33 7.52 -0.79
CA ALA A 227 -1.40 6.84 0.10
C ALA A 227 -0.12 7.68 0.09
N LEU A 228 0.34 8.14 1.27
CA LEU A 228 1.59 8.91 1.34
C LEU A 228 1.55 10.21 0.49
N GLY A 229 0.42 10.92 0.44
CA GLY A 229 0.29 12.22 -0.25
C GLY A 229 0.38 12.16 -1.78
N VAL A 230 0.39 10.95 -2.37
CA VAL A 230 0.38 10.74 -3.81
C VAL A 230 -0.69 9.69 -4.14
N SER A 231 -1.56 10.01 -5.08
CA SER A 231 -2.55 9.06 -5.60
C SER A 231 -1.92 8.25 -6.74
N ILE A 232 -2.10 6.91 -6.76
CA ILE A 232 -1.57 6.08 -7.86
C ILE A 232 -2.36 6.31 -9.14
N GLY A 233 -3.69 6.27 -9.06
CA GLY A 233 -4.58 6.70 -10.12
C GLY A 233 -4.82 8.21 -10.05
N ILE A 234 -5.08 8.86 -11.18
CA ILE A 234 -5.39 10.28 -11.24
C ILE A 234 -6.76 10.56 -10.59
N GLN A 235 -6.86 11.61 -9.79
CA GLN A 235 -8.09 11.98 -9.07
C GLN A 235 -8.98 12.90 -9.91
N GLN A 236 -8.38 13.87 -10.61
CA GLN A 236 -9.12 14.82 -11.43
C GLN A 236 -9.88 14.11 -12.57
N PRO A 237 -11.08 14.59 -12.93
CA PRO A 237 -11.79 14.09 -14.10
C PRO A 237 -11.04 14.51 -15.37
N ILE A 238 -10.76 13.55 -16.24
CA ILE A 238 -9.97 13.74 -17.46
C ILE A 238 -10.64 13.19 -18.72
N GLY A 239 -11.86 12.66 -18.63
CA GLY A 239 -12.66 12.23 -19.79
C GLY A 239 -13.97 13.02 -19.98
N ASP A 240 -14.75 12.65 -20.99
CA ASP A 240 -16.14 13.08 -21.10
C ASP A 240 -16.97 12.55 -19.92
N ILE A 241 -16.67 11.31 -19.52
CA ILE A 241 -17.30 10.58 -18.42
C ILE A 241 -16.23 9.94 -17.55
N ASP A 242 -16.25 10.30 -16.27
CA ASP A 242 -15.32 9.81 -15.26
C ASP A 242 -16.10 9.02 -14.21
N ILE A 243 -15.86 7.71 -14.15
CA ILE A 243 -16.57 6.79 -13.27
C ILE A 243 -15.64 6.43 -12.11
N TYR A 244 -16.13 6.60 -10.88
CA TYR A 244 -15.40 6.33 -9.63
C TYR A 244 -16.10 5.18 -8.88
N PRO A 245 -15.84 3.90 -9.22
CA PRO A 245 -16.34 2.75 -8.49
C PRO A 245 -15.97 2.83 -7.02
N ASN A 246 -16.95 2.61 -6.16
CA ASN A 246 -16.87 2.63 -4.70
C ASN A 246 -16.47 3.96 -4.06
N GLY A 247 -16.33 5.03 -4.86
CA GLY A 247 -15.78 6.32 -4.43
C GLY A 247 -14.46 6.68 -5.13
N GLY A 248 -13.86 5.71 -5.85
CA GLY A 248 -12.54 5.80 -6.45
C GLY A 248 -11.41 5.45 -5.49
N ASP A 249 -11.69 5.27 -4.20
CA ASP A 249 -10.69 5.11 -3.14
C ASP A 249 -10.31 3.64 -2.88
N VAL A 250 -11.19 2.85 -2.28
CA VAL A 250 -10.91 1.47 -1.84
C VAL A 250 -11.90 0.53 -2.50
N GLN A 251 -11.37 -0.46 -3.21
CA GLN A 251 -12.18 -1.46 -3.90
C GLN A 251 -12.48 -2.65 -2.98
N PRO A 252 -13.74 -3.10 -2.88
CA PRO A 252 -14.10 -4.28 -2.10
C PRO A 252 -13.28 -5.51 -2.52
N GLY A 253 -12.83 -6.31 -1.55
CA GLY A 253 -11.99 -7.48 -1.78
C GLY A 253 -10.48 -7.21 -1.77
N CYS A 254 -10.03 -5.95 -1.86
CA CYS A 254 -8.60 -5.61 -1.80
C CYS A 254 -8.08 -5.35 -0.36
N ALA A 255 -8.96 -5.12 0.62
CA ALA A 255 -8.60 -4.74 2.00
C ALA A 255 -7.89 -5.82 2.85
N LEU A 256 -7.89 -7.09 2.45
CA LEU A 256 -7.08 -8.14 3.12
C LEU A 256 -5.56 -7.90 2.93
N GLY A 257 -5.22 -7.03 1.98
CA GLY A 257 -3.87 -6.54 1.73
C GLY A 257 -3.32 -5.61 2.83
N ASP A 258 -4.14 -4.94 3.64
CA ASP A 258 -3.65 -4.08 4.73
C ASP A 258 -2.97 -4.90 5.86
N VAL A 259 -3.35 -6.17 6.03
CA VAL A 259 -2.73 -7.11 6.98
C VAL A 259 -1.48 -7.77 6.39
N LEU A 260 -1.43 -7.97 5.06
CA LEU A 260 -0.28 -8.52 4.32
C LEU A 260 0.76 -7.46 3.92
N ALA A 261 0.40 -6.18 3.91
CA ALA A 261 1.32 -5.05 3.77
C ALA A 261 2.30 -4.98 4.95
N VAL A 262 1.87 -5.49 6.12
CA VAL A 262 2.74 -5.70 7.30
C VAL A 262 3.73 -6.85 7.08
N ALA A 263 3.45 -7.76 6.14
CA ALA A 263 4.28 -8.93 5.81
C ALA A 263 5.28 -8.70 4.65
N GLY A 264 5.49 -7.44 4.22
CA GLY A 264 6.57 -7.07 3.30
C GLY A 264 6.25 -7.18 1.80
N ASN A 265 4.99 -7.42 1.43
CA ASN A 265 4.57 -7.57 0.03
C ASN A 265 3.78 -6.34 -0.48
N PHE A 266 4.26 -5.14 -0.15
CA PHE A 266 3.58 -3.85 -0.38
C PHE A 266 3.18 -3.59 -1.85
N MET A 267 3.99 -4.07 -2.80
CA MET A 267 3.77 -3.88 -4.24
C MET A 267 2.62 -4.73 -4.81
N GLU A 268 2.41 -5.95 -4.29
CA GLU A 268 1.32 -6.82 -4.75
C GLU A 268 -0.03 -6.32 -4.19
N VAL A 269 0.00 -5.65 -3.04
CA VAL A 269 -1.16 -5.00 -2.40
C VAL A 269 -1.62 -3.78 -3.20
N MET A 270 -0.70 -2.88 -3.61
CA MET A 270 -1.01 -1.68 -4.39
C MET A 270 -1.59 -1.97 -5.80
N LYS A 271 -1.38 -3.19 -6.33
CA LYS A 271 -1.88 -3.60 -7.64
C LYS A 271 -3.36 -3.97 -7.64
N CYS A 272 -3.92 -4.43 -6.51
CA CYS A 272 -5.31 -4.94 -6.49
C CYS A 272 -6.33 -3.84 -6.82
N GLU A 273 -6.22 -2.68 -6.17
CA GLU A 273 -7.11 -1.54 -6.45
C GLU A 273 -6.87 -0.97 -7.85
N HIS A 274 -5.61 -0.89 -8.30
CA HIS A 274 -5.24 -0.33 -9.60
C HIS A 274 -5.71 -1.21 -10.77
N GLU A 275 -5.48 -2.53 -10.69
CA GLU A 275 -5.92 -3.50 -11.69
C GLU A 275 -7.45 -3.70 -11.71
N ARG A 276 -8.17 -3.24 -10.67
CA ARG A 276 -9.64 -3.35 -10.61
C ARG A 276 -10.32 -2.65 -11.78
N ALA A 277 -9.78 -1.54 -12.31
CA ALA A 277 -10.33 -0.89 -13.50
C ALA A 277 -10.38 -1.84 -14.71
N VAL A 278 -9.32 -2.64 -14.90
CA VAL A 278 -9.26 -3.64 -15.98
C VAL A 278 -10.31 -4.72 -15.75
N HIS A 279 -10.43 -5.24 -14.53
CA HIS A 279 -11.41 -6.28 -14.21
C HIS A 279 -12.85 -5.80 -14.36
N LEU A 280 -13.18 -4.57 -13.96
CA LEU A 280 -14.50 -3.98 -14.22
C LEU A 280 -14.79 -3.80 -15.70
N PHE A 281 -13.77 -3.45 -16.50
CA PHE A 281 -13.91 -3.35 -17.94
C PHE A 281 -14.15 -4.73 -18.58
N VAL A 282 -13.39 -5.76 -18.18
CA VAL A 282 -13.58 -7.15 -18.61
C VAL A 282 -14.97 -7.66 -18.23
N ASP A 283 -15.42 -7.41 -17.01
CA ASP A 283 -16.77 -7.76 -16.54
C ASP A 283 -17.85 -7.14 -17.43
N SER A 284 -17.68 -5.88 -17.83
CA SER A 284 -18.63 -5.19 -18.73
C SER A 284 -18.71 -5.77 -20.15
N LEU A 285 -17.66 -6.47 -20.60
CA LEU A 285 -17.63 -7.15 -21.90
C LEU A 285 -18.41 -8.47 -21.84
N MET A 286 -18.18 -9.23 -20.77
CA MET A 286 -18.65 -10.61 -20.61
C MET A 286 -20.06 -10.71 -20.02
N ASN A 287 -20.40 -9.88 -19.04
CA ASN A 287 -21.63 -10.01 -18.27
C ASN A 287 -22.75 -9.10 -18.82
N LYS A 288 -23.46 -9.60 -19.85
CA LYS A 288 -24.58 -8.89 -20.50
C LYS A 288 -25.84 -8.81 -19.62
N ASP A 289 -26.08 -9.84 -18.80
CA ASP A 289 -27.32 -9.96 -18.01
C ASP A 289 -27.23 -9.22 -16.67
N HIS A 290 -26.02 -8.95 -16.18
CA HIS A 290 -25.74 -8.24 -14.93
C HIS A 290 -24.93 -6.95 -15.18
N MET A 291 -25.52 -6.02 -15.95
CA MET A 291 -24.87 -4.75 -16.26
C MET A 291 -24.75 -3.83 -15.04
N SER A 292 -23.55 -3.31 -14.80
CA SER A 292 -23.30 -2.31 -13.77
C SER A 292 -23.64 -0.90 -14.26
N PHE A 293 -24.37 -0.14 -13.44
CA PHE A 293 -24.75 1.24 -13.70
C PHE A 293 -24.01 2.22 -12.80
N ALA A 294 -23.42 3.25 -13.40
CA ALA A 294 -22.89 4.41 -12.69
C ALA A 294 -23.89 5.57 -12.72
N PHE A 295 -23.93 6.33 -11.64
CA PHE A 295 -24.85 7.45 -11.49
C PHE A 295 -24.11 8.78 -11.33
N GLN A 296 -24.50 9.77 -12.12
CA GLN A 296 -23.93 11.11 -12.07
C GLN A 296 -24.20 11.77 -10.71
N CYS A 297 -23.14 12.24 -10.06
CA CYS A 297 -23.22 12.93 -8.78
C CYS A 297 -22.16 14.04 -8.70
N THR A 298 -22.37 15.03 -7.83
CA THR A 298 -21.40 16.12 -7.66
C THR A 298 -20.20 15.73 -6.80
N GLY A 299 -20.29 14.62 -6.07
CA GLY A 299 -19.21 14.11 -5.22
C GLY A 299 -19.60 12.79 -4.54
N PRO A 300 -18.61 12.05 -3.99
CA PRO A 300 -18.81 10.72 -3.43
C PRO A 300 -19.72 10.74 -2.19
N ASP A 301 -19.65 11.75 -1.33
CA ASP A 301 -20.45 11.81 -0.09
C ASP A 301 -21.95 11.87 -0.36
N ARG A 302 -22.36 12.60 -1.41
CA ARG A 302 -23.77 12.66 -1.80
C ARG A 302 -24.25 11.35 -2.40
N PHE A 303 -23.36 10.63 -3.09
CA PHE A 303 -23.65 9.29 -3.59
C PHE A 303 -23.77 8.28 -2.43
N LYS A 304 -22.84 8.30 -1.46
CA LYS A 304 -22.89 7.49 -0.23
C LYS A 304 -24.18 7.74 0.59
N LYS A 305 -24.70 8.97 0.58
CA LYS A 305 -26.02 9.33 1.15
C LYS A 305 -27.22 8.88 0.28
N GLY A 306 -27.00 8.15 -0.82
CA GLY A 306 -28.03 7.65 -1.73
C GLY A 306 -28.75 8.72 -2.53
N ILE A 307 -28.26 9.97 -2.58
CA ILE A 307 -28.98 11.11 -3.18
C ILE A 307 -29.03 10.99 -4.71
N CYS A 308 -28.00 10.40 -5.31
CA CYS A 308 -27.71 10.41 -6.73
C CYS A 308 -28.03 9.08 -7.44
N LEU A 309 -29.29 8.61 -7.41
CA LEU A 309 -29.70 7.36 -8.11
C LEU A 309 -30.69 7.62 -9.26
N SER A 310 -30.55 8.70 -10.02
CA SER A 310 -31.49 9.08 -11.07
C SER A 310 -30.93 8.86 -12.46
N CYS A 311 -31.63 8.10 -13.31
CA CYS A 311 -31.29 7.96 -14.74
C CYS A 311 -31.87 9.07 -15.64
N ARG A 312 -32.75 9.94 -15.12
CA ARG A 312 -33.40 10.99 -15.93
C ARG A 312 -32.39 11.96 -16.55
N LYS A 313 -32.53 12.21 -17.85
CA LYS A 313 -31.65 13.09 -18.65
C LYS A 313 -30.21 12.58 -18.69
N ASN A 314 -30.01 11.29 -18.91
CA ASN A 314 -28.69 10.63 -18.98
C ASN A 314 -27.85 10.83 -17.71
N ARG A 315 -28.49 10.83 -16.55
CA ARG A 315 -27.81 10.93 -15.25
C ARG A 315 -27.35 9.57 -14.71
N CYS A 316 -27.51 8.52 -15.50
CA CYS A 316 -26.86 7.23 -15.27
C CYS A 316 -26.33 6.72 -16.60
N ASN A 317 -25.34 5.83 -16.54
CA ASN A 317 -24.72 5.19 -17.69
C ASN A 317 -24.28 3.78 -17.33
N ASN A 318 -24.04 2.95 -18.33
CA ASN A 318 -23.30 1.71 -18.10
C ASN A 318 -21.83 2.03 -17.82
N ILE A 319 -21.11 1.08 -17.23
CA ILE A 319 -19.66 1.16 -17.08
C ILE A 319 -18.93 0.35 -18.17
N GLY A 320 -17.65 0.66 -18.37
CA GLY A 320 -16.75 -0.08 -19.25
C GLY A 320 -17.15 -0.03 -20.72
N TYR A 321 -17.18 -1.18 -21.40
CA TYR A 321 -17.38 -1.24 -22.85
C TYR A 321 -18.70 -0.63 -23.32
N ASN A 322 -19.77 -0.76 -22.50
CA ASN A 322 -21.11 -0.30 -22.87
C ASN A 322 -21.42 1.16 -22.48
N THR A 323 -20.43 1.92 -21.97
CA THR A 323 -20.56 3.35 -21.67
C THR A 323 -20.94 4.13 -22.93
N ARG A 324 -21.91 5.05 -22.82
CA ARG A 324 -22.40 5.86 -23.96
C ARG A 324 -22.05 7.34 -23.80
N LYS A 325 -21.55 7.98 -24.87
CA LYS A 325 -21.27 9.42 -24.90
C LYS A 325 -22.51 10.25 -24.54
N MET A 326 -22.33 11.28 -23.71
CA MET A 326 -23.40 12.20 -23.30
C MET A 326 -23.34 13.50 -24.12
N ARG A 327 -24.37 13.75 -24.94
CA ARG A 327 -24.47 14.86 -25.92
C ARG A 327 -24.19 16.31 -25.45
N LYS A 328 -23.96 16.61 -24.16
CA LYS A 328 -23.87 18.00 -23.63
C LYS A 328 -22.98 18.22 -22.39
N ARG A 329 -22.22 17.23 -21.92
CA ARG A 329 -21.44 17.36 -20.67
C ARG A 329 -20.12 16.63 -20.78
N ARG A 330 -19.02 17.38 -20.67
CA ARG A 330 -17.67 16.87 -20.40
C ARG A 330 -17.44 16.77 -18.89
N ASN A 331 -16.45 15.99 -18.47
CA ASN A 331 -16.00 15.83 -17.07
C ASN A 331 -17.15 15.40 -16.14
N SER A 332 -18.02 14.51 -16.62
CA SER A 332 -19.18 14.04 -15.87
C SER A 332 -18.78 12.96 -14.85
N LYS A 333 -18.59 13.36 -13.59
CA LYS A 333 -18.34 12.43 -12.48
C LYS A 333 -19.54 11.52 -12.20
N MET A 334 -19.31 10.21 -12.20
CA MET A 334 -20.29 9.18 -11.90
C MET A 334 -19.77 8.20 -10.85
N TYR A 335 -20.68 7.61 -10.08
CA TYR A 335 -20.34 6.73 -8.96
C TYR A 335 -21.24 5.50 -8.95
N LEU A 336 -20.72 4.39 -8.42
CA LEU A 336 -21.44 3.15 -8.16
C LEU A 336 -20.79 2.42 -6.99
N LYS A 337 -21.50 1.45 -6.40
CA LYS A 337 -20.93 0.40 -5.55
C LYS A 337 -20.78 -0.88 -6.37
N THR A 338 -19.78 -1.68 -6.03
CA THR A 338 -19.52 -2.98 -6.67
C THR A 338 -19.34 -4.06 -5.63
N ARG A 339 -19.43 -5.32 -6.07
CA ARG A 339 -19.05 -6.49 -5.28
C ARG A 339 -17.53 -6.63 -5.19
N ALA A 340 -17.07 -7.50 -4.29
CA ALA A 340 -15.67 -7.85 -4.14
C ALA A 340 -15.15 -8.68 -5.32
N ASP A 341 -16.00 -9.58 -5.86
CA ASP A 341 -15.66 -10.55 -6.90
C ASP A 341 -16.60 -10.46 -8.11
N THR A 342 -16.20 -11.04 -9.25
CA THR A 342 -17.01 -11.08 -10.48
C THR A 342 -18.18 -12.07 -10.33
N PRO A 343 -19.39 -11.78 -10.85
CA PRO A 343 -19.78 -10.53 -11.51
C PRO A 343 -19.84 -9.37 -10.53
N PHE A 344 -19.25 -8.22 -10.88
CA PHE A 344 -19.08 -7.10 -9.94
C PHE A 344 -20.35 -6.27 -9.72
N GLY A 345 -21.34 -6.43 -10.59
CA GLY A 345 -22.60 -5.69 -10.54
C GLY A 345 -23.44 -5.99 -9.30
N GLY A 346 -24.32 -5.06 -8.97
CA GLY A 346 -25.27 -5.17 -7.87
C GLY A 346 -26.34 -4.09 -7.95
N TYR A 347 -27.21 -4.04 -6.94
CA TYR A 347 -28.42 -3.22 -6.95
C TYR A 347 -28.35 -2.08 -5.92
N HIS A 348 -28.69 -0.87 -6.35
CA HIS A 348 -28.61 0.35 -5.54
C HIS A 348 -30.01 0.82 -5.11
N TYR A 349 -30.20 1.00 -3.80
CA TYR A 349 -31.44 1.48 -3.23
C TYR A 349 -31.22 2.77 -2.45
N GLN A 350 -31.93 3.84 -2.83
CA GLN A 350 -32.03 5.05 -2.03
C GLN A 350 -33.12 4.82 -0.99
N MET A 351 -32.75 4.76 0.28
CA MET A 351 -33.67 4.64 1.40
C MET A 351 -33.84 5.99 2.10
N LYS A 352 -35.09 6.44 2.26
CA LYS A 352 -35.44 7.69 2.94
C LYS A 352 -36.31 7.41 4.15
N MET A 353 -35.81 7.80 5.30
CA MET A 353 -36.45 7.59 6.60
C MET A 353 -36.65 8.94 7.27
N HIS A 354 -37.89 9.27 7.61
CA HIS A 354 -38.16 10.44 8.45
C HIS A 354 -38.18 9.99 9.90
N VAL A 355 -37.33 10.60 10.72
CA VAL A 355 -37.14 10.25 12.12
C VAL A 355 -37.80 11.32 12.97
N PHE A 356 -38.93 10.99 13.58
CA PHE A 356 -39.70 11.89 14.45
C PHE A 356 -39.17 11.77 15.88
N ASN A 357 -38.95 12.93 16.52
CA ASN A 357 -38.69 13.16 17.96
C ASN A 357 -37.75 12.18 18.72
N ARG A 358 -36.77 12.74 19.45
CA ARG A 358 -35.82 11.99 20.29
C ARG A 358 -36.26 12.11 21.75
N LYS A 359 -36.86 11.07 22.31
CA LYS A 359 -37.06 11.03 23.78
C LYS A 359 -35.70 10.72 24.42
N GLN A 360 -35.18 11.67 25.21
CA GLN A 360 -34.08 11.50 26.16
C GLN A 360 -32.75 10.97 25.58
N SER A 361 -32.18 11.63 24.57
CA SER A 361 -30.76 11.39 24.27
C SER A 361 -30.14 12.59 23.58
N ASP A 362 -29.11 13.18 24.17
CA ASP A 362 -28.27 14.15 23.47
C ASP A 362 -27.15 13.48 22.65
N ASN A 363 -26.80 12.21 22.93
CA ASN A 363 -25.63 11.52 22.36
C ASN A 363 -25.82 10.00 22.07
N ALA A 364 -26.71 9.66 21.14
CA ALA A 364 -26.82 8.32 20.55
C ALA A 364 -26.44 8.34 19.06
N ASP A 365 -25.46 7.51 18.69
CA ASP A 365 -25.01 7.23 17.32
C ASP A 365 -25.64 5.88 16.90
N PRO A 366 -26.73 5.86 16.13
CA PRO A 366 -27.47 4.62 15.88
C PRO A 366 -26.81 3.79 14.77
N THR A 367 -26.51 2.53 15.06
CA THR A 367 -26.16 1.53 14.05
C THR A 367 -27.40 0.81 13.56
N PHE A 368 -27.79 1.05 12.31
CA PHE A 368 -28.93 0.38 11.68
C PHE A 368 -28.51 -0.77 10.78
N HIS A 369 -29.27 -1.86 10.83
CA HIS A 369 -29.25 -2.91 9.82
C HIS A 369 -30.60 -2.98 9.12
N VAL A 370 -30.58 -3.27 7.83
CA VAL A 370 -31.77 -3.42 6.99
C VAL A 370 -31.73 -4.78 6.32
N LYS A 371 -32.83 -5.52 6.43
CA LYS A 371 -33.09 -6.71 5.63
C LYS A 371 -34.22 -6.43 4.65
N LEU A 372 -33.93 -6.60 3.36
CA LEU A 372 -34.88 -6.40 2.27
C LEU A 372 -35.49 -7.76 1.90
N TYR A 373 -36.82 -7.80 1.79
CA TYR A 373 -37.56 -8.99 1.40
C TYR A 373 -38.11 -8.80 -0.01
N GLY A 374 -37.73 -9.66 -0.92
CA GLY A 374 -38.06 -9.56 -2.35
C GLY A 374 -39.04 -10.61 -2.81
N ALA A 375 -39.41 -10.54 -4.09
CA ALA A 375 -40.25 -11.55 -4.74
C ALA A 375 -39.47 -12.84 -5.06
N ASN A 376 -38.18 -12.71 -5.35
CA ASN A 376 -37.33 -13.84 -5.78
C ASN A 376 -36.44 -14.34 -4.64
N ASN A 377 -35.90 -13.42 -3.83
CA ASN A 377 -35.00 -13.74 -2.73
C ASN A 377 -35.03 -12.64 -1.65
N ASP A 378 -34.52 -12.95 -0.47
CA ASP A 378 -34.33 -12.01 0.64
C ASP A 378 -32.85 -11.73 0.86
N THR A 379 -32.51 -10.51 1.28
CA THR A 379 -31.12 -10.18 1.62
C THR A 379 -30.73 -10.70 3.01
N THR A 380 -29.43 -10.76 3.28
CA THR A 380 -28.91 -10.78 4.65
C THR A 380 -29.14 -9.41 5.35
N ASN A 381 -28.75 -9.29 6.62
CA ASN A 381 -28.81 -8.02 7.33
C ASN A 381 -27.74 -7.06 6.79
N ILE A 382 -28.15 -6.10 5.97
CA ILE A 382 -27.26 -5.10 5.37
C ILE A 382 -27.02 -3.97 6.36
N PHE A 383 -25.76 -3.67 6.66
CA PHE A 383 -25.40 -2.50 7.45
C PHE A 383 -25.72 -1.21 6.70
N VAL A 384 -26.34 -0.24 7.39
CA VAL A 384 -26.63 1.08 6.84
C VAL A 384 -25.59 2.08 7.31
N ASP A 385 -24.77 2.56 6.38
CA ASP A 385 -23.78 3.60 6.65
C ASP A 385 -24.46 4.96 6.90
N VAL A 386 -24.43 5.42 8.15
CA VAL A 386 -24.92 6.73 8.57
C VAL A 386 -23.77 7.72 8.47
N HIS A 387 -23.57 8.26 7.27
CA HIS A 387 -22.55 9.27 6.99
C HIS A 387 -22.76 10.51 7.89
N ASP A 388 -21.70 10.97 8.58
CA ASP A 388 -21.66 11.96 9.68
C ASP A 388 -22.05 11.45 11.09
N ASP A 389 -22.15 10.12 11.29
CA ASP A 389 -22.43 9.42 12.58
C ASP A 389 -23.70 9.87 13.33
N THR A 390 -24.51 10.73 12.73
CA THR A 390 -25.65 11.39 13.37
C THR A 390 -26.89 11.36 12.47
N VAL A 391 -28.02 10.98 13.08
CA VAL A 391 -29.32 10.96 12.40
C VAL A 391 -30.06 12.25 12.74
N GLY A 392 -30.37 13.05 11.72
CA GLY A 392 -31.10 14.29 11.88
C GLY A 392 -32.52 14.05 12.41
N LEU A 393 -32.89 14.76 13.48
CA LEU A 393 -34.21 14.68 14.11
C LEU A 393 -35.22 15.58 13.43
N ASN A 394 -36.47 15.12 13.33
CA ASN A 394 -37.53 15.79 12.58
C ASN A 394 -37.12 16.09 11.12
N LEU A 395 -36.15 15.33 10.61
CA LEU A 395 -35.59 15.43 9.28
C LEU A 395 -35.75 14.09 8.56
N THR A 396 -35.75 14.17 7.23
CA THR A 396 -35.69 12.98 6.38
C THR A 396 -34.24 12.65 6.09
N ASN A 397 -33.76 11.60 6.74
CA ASN A 397 -32.44 11.03 6.52
C ASN A 397 -32.49 10.15 5.26
N THR A 398 -31.43 10.21 4.46
CA THR A 398 -31.31 9.45 3.21
C THR A 398 -30.04 8.62 3.27
N PHE A 399 -30.16 7.35 2.90
CA PHE A 399 -29.08 6.36 2.94
C PHE A 399 -29.00 5.65 1.60
N LEU A 400 -27.79 5.25 1.21
CA LEU A 400 -27.58 4.27 0.15
C LEU A 400 -27.56 2.87 0.76
N VAL A 401 -28.37 1.97 0.22
CA VAL A 401 -28.34 0.54 0.52
C VAL A 401 -27.94 -0.17 -0.76
N PHE A 402 -26.88 -0.97 -0.70
CA PHE A 402 -26.37 -1.76 -1.82
C PHE A 402 -26.51 -3.24 -1.48
N THR A 403 -26.92 -4.05 -2.46
CA THR A 403 -27.02 -5.51 -2.31
C THR A 403 -26.54 -6.18 -3.58
N GLU A 404 -25.88 -7.32 -3.41
CA GLU A 404 -25.46 -8.21 -4.50
C GLU A 404 -26.58 -9.16 -4.97
N ASP A 405 -27.63 -9.33 -4.17
CA ASP A 405 -28.70 -10.28 -4.44
C ASP A 405 -29.76 -9.67 -5.36
N GLU A 406 -30.14 -10.42 -6.40
CA GLU A 406 -31.32 -10.08 -7.20
C GLU A 406 -32.60 -10.48 -6.47
N ILE A 407 -33.13 -9.57 -5.67
CA ILE A 407 -34.33 -9.80 -4.86
C ILE A 407 -35.65 -9.66 -5.65
N GLY A 408 -35.60 -9.17 -6.89
CA GLY A 408 -36.80 -8.84 -7.67
C GLY A 408 -37.57 -7.66 -7.08
N ASP A 409 -38.91 -7.69 -7.13
CA ASP A 409 -39.73 -6.60 -6.61
C ASP A 409 -39.75 -6.58 -5.07
N LEU A 410 -39.33 -5.46 -4.47
CA LEU A 410 -39.26 -5.28 -3.02
C LEU A 410 -40.65 -5.35 -2.37
N LEU A 411 -40.83 -6.28 -1.42
CA LEU A 411 -42.11 -6.58 -0.76
C LEU A 411 -42.20 -6.06 0.68
N LYS A 412 -41.12 -6.19 1.45
CA LYS A 412 -41.05 -5.83 2.88
C LYS A 412 -39.63 -5.40 3.26
N ILE A 413 -39.51 -4.60 4.31
CA ILE A 413 -38.24 -4.13 4.87
C ILE A 413 -38.26 -4.40 6.38
N ARG A 414 -37.21 -5.01 6.92
CA ARG A 414 -36.98 -5.05 8.37
C ARG A 414 -35.84 -4.11 8.70
N LEU A 415 -36.11 -3.11 9.54
CA LEU A 415 -35.11 -2.22 10.11
C LEU A 415 -34.82 -2.67 11.52
N SER A 416 -33.56 -2.93 11.85
CA SER A 416 -33.11 -3.26 13.21
C SER A 416 -32.07 -2.25 13.68
N TRP A 417 -32.12 -1.91 14.96
CA TRP A 417 -31.10 -1.10 15.61
C TRP A 417 -30.23 -2.02 16.46
N GLU A 418 -28.92 -2.03 16.19
CA GLU A 418 -27.94 -2.76 17.03
C GLU A 418 -28.12 -2.39 18.52
N GLY A 419 -28.20 -3.40 19.37
CA GLY A 419 -28.30 -3.24 20.82
C GLY A 419 -26.94 -2.98 21.49
N ASP A 420 -26.93 -2.81 22.81
CA ASP A 420 -25.69 -2.82 23.60
C ASP A 420 -25.08 -4.23 23.61
N SER A 421 -24.46 -4.66 22.50
CA SER A 421 -23.54 -5.78 22.49
C SER A 421 -22.15 -5.31 22.93
N GLU A 422 -21.41 -6.17 23.63
CA GLU A 422 -20.01 -5.94 24.04
C GLU A 422 -19.06 -5.85 22.83
N SER A 423 -19.18 -4.76 22.07
CA SER A 423 -18.24 -4.35 21.03
C SER A 423 -17.14 -3.50 21.66
N TRP A 424 -15.89 -3.73 21.27
CA TRP A 424 -14.71 -2.99 21.74
C TRP A 424 -14.85 -1.45 21.60
N GLY A 425 -15.64 -0.98 20.63
CA GLY A 425 -15.95 0.45 20.45
C GLY A 425 -16.85 1.04 21.56
N SER A 426 -17.78 0.24 22.08
CA SER A 426 -18.64 0.58 23.23
C SER A 426 -17.82 0.68 24.52
N VAL A 427 -16.86 -0.22 24.71
CA VAL A 427 -15.92 -0.21 25.85
C VAL A 427 -15.09 1.08 25.88
N TRP A 428 -14.56 1.53 24.73
CA TRP A 428 -13.75 2.76 24.66
C TRP A 428 -14.59 4.04 24.82
N LYS A 429 -15.84 4.07 24.31
CA LYS A 429 -16.80 5.17 24.53
C LYS A 429 -17.23 5.27 26.00
N ASN A 430 -17.43 4.13 26.67
CA ASN A 430 -17.77 4.08 28.09
C ASN A 430 -16.60 4.49 29.00
N ILE A 431 -15.36 4.14 28.64
CA ILE A 431 -14.16 4.60 29.34
C ILE A 431 -14.01 6.13 29.27
N LYS A 432 -14.33 6.77 28.13
CA LYS A 432 -14.30 8.24 28.02
C LYS A 432 -15.40 8.94 28.82
N LYS A 433 -16.62 8.40 28.84
CA LYS A 433 -17.75 8.95 29.62
C LYS A 433 -17.56 8.76 31.12
N SER A 434 -16.94 7.66 31.54
CA SER A 434 -16.72 7.36 32.97
C SER A 434 -15.62 8.21 33.63
N PHE A 435 -14.94 9.09 32.87
CA PHE A 435 -13.91 10.00 33.38
C PHE A 435 -14.48 11.34 33.87
N TRP A 436 -15.72 11.70 33.53
CA TRP A 436 -16.39 12.93 33.97
C TRP A 436 -17.87 12.65 34.28
N ALA A 437 -18.22 12.74 35.56
CA ALA A 437 -19.56 12.62 36.17
C ALA A 437 -20.13 11.21 36.44
N TRP A 438 -20.47 10.98 37.71
CA TRP A 438 -21.55 10.09 38.13
C TRP A 438 -22.88 10.65 37.63
N ASN A 439 -23.63 9.83 36.89
CA ASN A 439 -25.06 10.01 36.68
C ASN A 439 -25.71 8.63 36.49
N PRO A 440 -27.00 8.46 36.84
CA PRO A 440 -27.72 7.20 36.68
C PRO A 440 -27.70 6.73 35.22
N LYS A 441 -27.86 5.41 34.99
CA LYS A 441 -27.92 4.81 33.65
C LYS A 441 -28.86 5.66 32.77
N PRO A 442 -28.38 6.23 31.65
CA PRO A 442 -29.24 7.04 30.80
C PRO A 442 -30.38 6.16 30.27
N PRO A 443 -31.60 6.71 30.14
CA PRO A 443 -32.71 6.00 29.51
C PRO A 443 -32.34 5.61 28.07
N LYS A 444 -32.83 4.45 27.62
CA LYS A 444 -32.57 3.97 26.26
C LYS A 444 -33.10 4.98 25.25
N PRO A 445 -32.30 5.37 24.23
CA PRO A 445 -32.78 6.29 23.21
C PRO A 445 -33.91 5.63 22.42
N VAL A 446 -34.95 6.42 22.11
CA VAL A 446 -36.10 5.98 21.32
C VAL A 446 -36.21 6.86 20.08
N LEU A 447 -36.31 6.23 18.91
CA LEU A 447 -36.52 6.91 17.64
C LEU A 447 -37.87 6.50 17.06
N GLN A 448 -38.67 7.45 16.59
CA GLN A 448 -39.93 7.12 15.92
C GLN A 448 -39.78 7.13 14.39
N VAL A 449 -40.01 5.98 13.76
CA VAL A 449 -40.00 5.78 12.31
C VAL A 449 -41.34 5.24 11.84
N ARG A 450 -42.10 6.08 11.13
CA ARG A 450 -43.44 5.72 10.63
C ARG A 450 -43.44 5.11 9.22
N ARG A 451 -42.54 5.62 8.37
CA ARG A 451 -42.51 5.28 6.95
C ARG A 451 -41.09 5.30 6.40
N ILE A 452 -40.85 4.42 5.44
CA ILE A 452 -39.62 4.33 4.68
C ILE A 452 -39.97 4.45 3.20
N ARG A 453 -39.36 5.41 2.50
CA ARG A 453 -39.48 5.54 1.04
C ARG A 453 -38.24 4.98 0.40
N VAL A 454 -38.41 4.09 -0.57
CA VAL A 454 -37.30 3.46 -1.29
C VAL A 454 -37.37 3.80 -2.76
N LYS A 455 -36.22 4.07 -3.38
CA LYS A 455 -36.09 4.14 -4.82
C LYS A 455 -34.99 3.18 -5.27
N ALA A 456 -35.33 2.24 -6.15
CA ALA A 456 -34.35 1.39 -6.82
C ALA A 456 -33.66 2.18 -7.94
N GLY A 457 -32.34 2.08 -8.02
CA GLY A 457 -31.49 2.76 -9.00
C GLY A 457 -31.63 2.15 -10.38
N GLU A 458 -31.54 0.83 -10.48
CA GLU A 458 -31.52 0.10 -11.75
C GLU A 458 -32.90 0.15 -12.41
N THR A 459 -33.96 -0.19 -11.66
CA THR A 459 -35.34 -0.21 -12.20
C THR A 459 -36.02 1.15 -12.20
N GLN A 460 -35.43 2.17 -11.54
CA GLN A 460 -36.02 3.49 -11.28
C GLN A 460 -37.40 3.47 -10.56
N LYS A 461 -37.86 2.29 -10.09
CA LYS A 461 -39.12 2.11 -9.33
C LYS A 461 -39.04 2.81 -7.98
N LYS A 462 -40.20 3.28 -7.50
CA LYS A 462 -40.33 3.94 -6.19
C LYS A 462 -41.37 3.21 -5.36
N PHE A 463 -41.04 3.01 -4.10
CA PHE A 463 -41.86 2.28 -3.15
C PHE A 463 -42.03 3.10 -1.88
N THR A 464 -43.15 2.92 -1.20
CA THR A 464 -43.38 3.47 0.14
C THR A 464 -43.82 2.34 1.06
N PHE A 465 -43.09 2.17 2.15
CA PHE A 465 -43.35 1.15 3.16
C PHE A 465 -43.78 1.83 4.46
N CYS A 466 -44.79 1.26 5.09
CA CYS A 466 -45.39 1.70 6.34
C CYS A 466 -45.17 0.62 7.39
N ALA A 467 -45.04 1.00 8.66
CA ALA A 467 -44.90 0.02 9.75
C ALA A 467 -46.06 -0.99 9.70
N GLN A 468 -45.75 -2.29 9.79
CA GLN A 468 -46.75 -3.35 9.71
C GLN A 468 -47.79 -3.22 10.82
N ASP A 469 -47.34 -2.79 12.00
CA ASP A 469 -48.17 -2.44 13.14
C ASP A 469 -48.08 -0.92 13.36
N PRO A 470 -49.16 -0.15 13.13
CA PRO A 470 -49.18 1.30 13.34
C PRO A 470 -48.89 1.73 14.78
N SER A 471 -49.08 0.83 15.77
CA SER A 471 -48.77 1.10 17.17
C SER A 471 -47.27 0.95 17.49
N LYS A 472 -46.52 0.16 16.68
CA LYS A 472 -45.08 -0.09 16.83
C LYS A 472 -44.27 0.72 15.82
N THR A 473 -44.20 2.02 16.07
CA THR A 473 -43.40 2.96 15.26
C THR A 473 -42.15 3.48 15.97
N GLU A 474 -41.97 3.13 17.24
CA GLU A 474 -40.81 3.48 18.04
C GLU A 474 -39.79 2.33 18.02
N ILE A 475 -38.52 2.64 17.78
CA ILE A 475 -37.40 1.69 17.78
C ILE A 475 -36.36 2.13 18.81
N SER A 476 -35.87 1.17 19.60
CA SER A 476 -34.77 1.33 20.55
C SER A 476 -33.63 0.36 20.24
N PRO A 477 -32.42 0.55 20.81
CA PRO A 477 -31.31 -0.38 20.64
C PRO A 477 -31.70 -1.82 21.00
N GLY A 478 -31.48 -2.75 20.07
CA GLY A 478 -31.85 -4.16 20.18
C GLY A 478 -33.20 -4.52 19.55
N ASP A 479 -34.01 -3.52 19.19
CA ASP A 479 -35.33 -3.74 18.58
C ASP A 479 -35.27 -3.81 17.06
N SER A 480 -36.33 -4.35 16.46
CA SER A 480 -36.55 -4.29 15.02
C SER A 480 -38.01 -3.97 14.66
N ILE A 481 -38.19 -3.18 13.62
CA ILE A 481 -39.50 -2.85 13.05
C ILE A 481 -39.58 -3.41 11.63
N THR A 482 -40.71 -4.04 11.34
CA THR A 482 -41.06 -4.46 9.99
C THR A 482 -41.94 -3.42 9.31
N PHE A 483 -41.59 -3.08 8.06
CA PHE A 483 -42.36 -2.22 7.18
C PHE A 483 -42.83 -3.01 5.96
N VAL A 484 -44.13 -2.92 5.65
CA VAL A 484 -44.76 -3.54 4.48
C VAL A 484 -45.22 -2.46 3.51
N LYS A 485 -45.48 -2.79 2.24
CA LYS A 485 -46.03 -1.82 1.28
C LYS A 485 -47.25 -1.15 1.91
N CYS A 486 -47.27 0.18 1.93
CA CYS A 486 -48.41 0.91 2.48
C CYS A 486 -49.67 0.49 1.72
N ARG A 487 -50.76 0.22 2.45
CA ARG A 487 -52.06 -0.02 1.81
C ARG A 487 -52.44 1.24 1.03
N ASP A 488 -52.75 1.10 -0.25
CA ASP A 488 -53.24 2.20 -1.08
C ASP A 488 -54.44 2.86 -0.38
N GLY A 489 -54.31 4.14 -0.01
CA GLY A 489 -55.36 4.84 0.74
C GLY A 489 -54.90 5.92 1.72
N TRP A 490 -53.60 6.09 2.00
CA TRP A 490 -53.12 7.35 2.57
C TRP A 490 -52.75 8.28 1.44
N GLU A 491 -53.70 9.14 1.09
CA GLU A 491 -53.54 10.21 0.11
C GLU A 491 -52.09 10.74 0.15
N VAL A 492 -51.36 10.50 -0.94
CA VAL A 492 -50.51 11.56 -1.44
C VAL A 492 -51.48 12.71 -1.59
N LYS A 493 -51.60 13.60 -0.58
CA LYS A 493 -52.22 14.90 -0.80
C LYS A 493 -51.63 15.31 -2.12
N PRO A 494 -52.44 15.44 -3.19
CA PRO A 494 -51.89 15.87 -4.44
C PRO A 494 -51.08 17.09 -4.06
N ARG A 495 -49.80 17.11 -4.44
CA ARG A 495 -49.11 18.39 -4.51
C ARG A 495 -50.18 19.28 -5.15
N LYS A 496 -50.69 20.27 -4.43
CA LYS A 496 -51.34 21.41 -5.07
C LYS A 496 -50.25 21.92 -5.99
N ARG A 497 -50.18 21.33 -7.17
CA ARG A 497 -49.64 21.91 -8.35
C ARG A 497 -50.55 23.10 -8.42
N TYR A 498 -50.03 24.24 -8.01
CA TYR A 498 -50.65 25.50 -8.34
C TYR A 498 -50.72 25.47 -9.88
N GLU A 499 -51.86 25.01 -10.37
CA GLU A 499 -52.32 25.05 -11.75
C GLU A 499 -52.50 26.51 -12.21
N THR A 500 -52.25 27.47 -11.32
CA THR A 500 -52.33 28.90 -11.60
C THR A 500 -51.29 29.42 -12.60
N GLN A 501 -50.22 28.70 -12.98
CA GLN A 501 -49.31 29.21 -14.04
C GLN A 501 -49.62 28.65 -15.43
N ARG A 502 -50.09 27.40 -15.56
CA ARG A 502 -50.46 26.84 -16.87
C ARG A 502 -51.87 27.25 -17.29
N ASP A 503 -52.78 27.41 -16.34
CA ASP A 503 -54.15 27.80 -16.66
C ASP A 503 -54.29 29.31 -16.82
N VAL A 504 -53.50 30.15 -16.14
CA VAL A 504 -53.45 31.61 -16.45
C VAL A 504 -52.76 31.86 -17.80
N ALA A 505 -51.75 31.07 -18.17
CA ALA A 505 -51.14 31.16 -19.49
C ALA A 505 -52.08 30.67 -20.61
N LYS A 506 -52.93 29.67 -20.35
CA LYS A 506 -54.01 29.24 -21.27
C LYS A 506 -55.18 30.23 -21.31
N LEU A 507 -55.62 30.78 -20.18
CA LEU A 507 -56.69 31.79 -20.11
C LEU A 507 -56.27 33.09 -20.79
N CYS A 508 -55.05 33.59 -20.55
CA CYS A 508 -54.54 34.76 -21.26
C CYS A 508 -54.39 34.47 -22.77
N LYS A 509 -54.07 33.25 -23.20
CA LYS A 509 -54.09 32.88 -24.64
C LYS A 509 -55.50 32.91 -25.25
N ILE A 510 -56.54 32.56 -24.48
CA ILE A 510 -57.94 32.58 -24.93
C ILE A 510 -58.53 34.01 -24.91
N ILE A 511 -58.10 34.87 -23.98
CA ILE A 511 -58.63 36.22 -23.77
C ILE A 511 -57.95 37.28 -24.67
N MET A 512 -56.76 37.01 -25.21
CA MET A 512 -55.98 37.94 -26.07
C MET A 512 -56.65 38.32 -27.42
N HIS A 513 -57.83 37.77 -27.74
CA HIS A 513 -58.54 38.02 -28.99
C HIS A 513 -59.91 38.73 -28.86
N LYS A 514 -60.37 39.14 -27.67
CA LYS A 514 -61.74 39.69 -27.54
C LYS A 514 -61.89 41.18 -27.25
N THR A 515 -60.90 41.91 -26.71
CA THR A 515 -60.96 43.40 -26.57
C THR A 515 -59.59 44.02 -26.21
N PRO A 516 -59.36 45.33 -26.45
CA PRO A 516 -58.12 46.02 -26.09
C PRO A 516 -57.83 46.05 -24.57
N ASP A 517 -58.85 46.21 -23.72
CA ASP A 517 -58.69 46.34 -22.26
C ASP A 517 -58.26 45.05 -21.54
N SER A 518 -58.47 43.90 -22.15
CA SER A 518 -58.06 42.59 -21.62
C SER A 518 -56.53 42.38 -21.60
N ARG A 519 -55.77 43.08 -22.46
CA ARG A 519 -54.30 42.98 -22.51
C ARG A 519 -53.65 43.62 -21.28
N THR A 520 -54.20 44.74 -20.82
CA THR A 520 -53.69 45.50 -19.67
C THR A 520 -53.86 44.73 -18.37
N ILE A 521 -54.96 43.98 -18.23
CA ILE A 521 -55.24 43.15 -17.06
C ILE A 521 -54.30 41.93 -17.02
N CYS A 522 -54.08 41.22 -18.14
CA CYS A 522 -53.13 40.10 -18.18
C CYS A 522 -51.67 40.54 -17.92
N MET A 523 -51.25 41.74 -18.36
CA MET A 523 -49.92 42.28 -18.03
C MET A 523 -49.78 42.61 -16.54
N LYS A 524 -50.79 43.22 -15.91
CA LYS A 524 -50.79 43.51 -14.46
C LYS A 524 -50.76 42.25 -13.60
N VAL A 525 -51.50 41.20 -13.98
CA VAL A 525 -51.49 39.91 -13.26
C VAL A 525 -50.13 39.21 -13.38
N ARG A 526 -49.47 39.29 -14.54
CA ARG A 526 -48.14 38.71 -14.77
C ARG A 526 -47.02 39.49 -14.05
N SER A 527 -47.17 40.80 -13.92
CA SER A 527 -46.30 41.69 -13.12
C SER A 527 -46.40 41.39 -11.62
N LYS A 528 -47.62 41.16 -11.10
CA LYS A 528 -47.87 40.85 -9.68
C LYS A 528 -47.38 39.46 -9.27
N LEU A 529 -47.43 38.47 -10.18
CA LEU A 529 -46.90 37.12 -9.95
C LEU A 529 -45.36 37.03 -9.99
N ASN A 530 -44.68 37.96 -10.68
CA ASN A 530 -43.21 38.03 -10.71
C ASN A 530 -42.62 38.84 -9.54
N THR A 531 -43.41 39.70 -8.88
CA THR A 531 -42.97 40.50 -7.74
C THR A 531 -42.99 39.71 -6.42
N ASP A 532 -43.85 38.70 -6.27
CA ASP A 532 -43.87 37.81 -5.09
C ASP A 532 -42.77 36.71 -5.10
N VAL A 533 -42.01 36.57 -6.19
CA VAL A 533 -40.86 35.65 -6.27
C VAL A 533 -39.53 36.37 -6.02
N LEU A 534 -39.50 37.71 -6.07
CA LEU A 534 -38.31 38.53 -5.83
C LEU A 534 -38.20 39.12 -4.41
N SER A 535 -39.18 38.87 -3.52
CA SER A 535 -39.17 39.37 -2.13
C SER A 535 -38.68 38.38 -1.06
N ARG A 536 -38.10 37.23 -1.44
CA ARG A 536 -37.44 36.30 -0.50
C ARG A 536 -35.96 36.03 -0.76
N SER A 537 -35.32 36.87 -1.58
CA SER A 537 -33.87 36.83 -1.81
C SER A 537 -33.30 38.25 -1.92
N ALA A 538 -33.40 39.05 -0.84
CA ALA A 538 -32.57 40.24 -0.62
C ALA A 538 -32.69 40.76 0.83
N HIS A 539 -31.86 40.22 1.72
CA HIS A 539 -31.28 40.86 2.91
C HIS A 539 -30.07 39.96 3.26
N LEU A 540 -28.80 40.35 3.16
CA LEU A 540 -28.15 41.62 2.88
C LEU A 540 -26.93 41.40 1.97
N SER A 541 -26.79 42.25 0.96
CA SER A 541 -25.50 42.83 0.55
C SER A 541 -25.79 44.10 -0.24
N THR A 542 -25.58 45.25 0.39
CA THR A 542 -25.43 46.58 -0.22
C THR A 542 -24.17 47.16 0.44
N PHE A 543 -23.14 47.54 -0.29
CA PHE A 543 -22.88 48.84 -0.95
C PHE A 543 -21.59 48.62 -1.78
N SER A 544 -21.21 49.29 -2.85
CA SER A 544 -21.69 50.43 -3.62
C SER A 544 -20.79 50.56 -4.85
N THR A 545 -21.35 51.04 -5.96
CA THR A 545 -20.67 51.40 -7.21
C THR A 545 -20.00 52.77 -7.15
N SER A 546 -18.84 52.94 -7.81
CA SER A 546 -18.56 54.13 -8.64
C SER A 546 -17.33 53.93 -9.56
N ARG A 547 -17.44 54.52 -10.76
CA ARG A 547 -16.54 54.47 -11.93
C ARG A 547 -15.18 55.14 -11.69
N CYS A 548 -14.13 54.71 -12.41
CA CYS A 548 -13.45 55.43 -13.51
C CYS A 548 -12.00 54.95 -13.71
N MET A 549 -11.61 54.86 -15.00
CA MET A 549 -10.28 55.06 -15.63
C MET A 549 -8.97 54.78 -14.87
N GLY A 550 -8.08 54.00 -15.53
CA GLY A 550 -6.72 54.46 -15.85
C GLY A 550 -5.57 54.10 -14.90
N THR A 551 -4.59 53.39 -15.47
CA THR A 551 -3.12 53.51 -15.30
C THR A 551 -2.43 53.16 -13.96
N ASP A 552 -1.53 52.18 -14.07
CA ASP A 552 -0.11 52.20 -13.65
C ASP A 552 0.36 52.18 -12.17
N PHE A 553 1.37 51.30 -11.98
CA PHE A 553 2.53 51.33 -11.06
C PHE A 553 2.48 50.78 -9.60
N LEU A 554 3.41 49.84 -9.36
CA LEU A 554 4.28 49.52 -8.20
C LEU A 554 3.83 49.74 -6.74
N GLY A 555 4.21 48.78 -5.87
CA GLY A 555 4.56 49.09 -4.47
C GLY A 555 4.43 47.97 -3.42
N PHE A 556 5.57 47.56 -2.86
CA PHE A 556 5.77 46.68 -1.69
C PHE A 556 5.20 47.24 -0.36
N THR A 557 5.09 46.36 0.67
CA THR A 557 5.49 46.54 2.11
C THR A 557 4.40 46.24 3.17
N VAL A 558 4.44 45.03 3.76
CA VAL A 558 4.83 44.66 5.15
C VAL A 558 4.26 45.42 6.40
N CYS A 559 3.71 44.66 7.39
CA CYS A 559 4.06 44.58 8.85
C CYS A 559 2.92 44.56 9.93
N TYR A 560 3.11 43.64 10.92
CA TYR A 560 2.72 43.54 12.38
C TYR A 560 1.28 43.81 12.86
N GLY A 561 0.72 43.24 13.96
CA GLY A 561 1.17 42.39 15.09
C GLY A 561 0.26 42.65 16.33
N PHE A 562 0.23 41.73 17.34
CA PHE A 562 -0.13 41.86 18.79
C PHE A 562 -1.10 40.81 19.43
N LEU A 563 -0.48 39.84 20.16
CA LEU A 563 -0.56 39.41 21.60
C LEU A 563 -1.64 40.07 22.54
N TRP A 564 -2.15 39.54 23.67
CA TRP A 564 -1.84 38.40 24.58
C TRP A 564 -2.97 38.17 25.65
N GLU A 565 -3.03 36.95 26.24
CA GLU A 565 -3.26 36.56 27.68
C GLU A 565 -4.58 36.88 28.46
N SER A 566 -5.04 36.13 29.50
CA SER A 566 -4.45 35.07 30.37
C SER A 566 -5.48 34.37 31.31
N ALA A 567 -5.05 33.21 31.85
CA ALA A 567 -5.19 32.71 33.26
C ALA A 567 -6.51 32.08 33.81
N LEU A 568 -6.54 31.12 34.76
CA LEU A 568 -5.59 30.21 35.49
C LEU A 568 -6.43 29.31 36.45
N GLY A 569 -5.90 28.19 36.95
CA GLY A 569 -6.14 27.78 38.36
C GLY A 569 -6.40 26.30 38.71
N PHE A 570 -5.37 25.62 39.23
CA PHE A 570 -5.23 24.26 39.80
C PHE A 570 -6.01 23.93 41.11
N SER A 571 -6.21 22.62 41.46
CA SER A 571 -5.45 21.84 42.49
C SER A 571 -6.16 20.68 43.26
N VAL A 572 -5.40 19.58 43.47
CA VAL A 572 -5.22 18.71 44.69
C VAL A 572 -6.14 17.50 45.07
N VAL A 573 -5.53 16.29 44.97
CA VAL A 573 -5.39 15.09 45.87
C VAL A 573 -6.45 14.70 46.94
N THR A 574 -6.80 13.39 47.02
CA THR A 574 -6.71 12.47 48.20
C THR A 574 -7.24 11.05 47.91
N ALA A 575 -6.84 10.09 48.74
CA ALA A 575 -6.92 8.63 48.57
C ALA A 575 -8.02 7.93 49.42
N ASN A 576 -8.15 6.61 49.20
CA ASN A 576 -8.46 5.50 50.12
C ASN A 576 -9.73 4.63 49.96
N GLU A 577 -9.44 3.31 49.96
CA GLU A 577 -10.05 2.20 50.71
C GLU A 577 -11.34 1.44 50.28
N THR A 578 -11.16 0.11 50.11
CA THR A 578 -11.98 -1.04 50.62
C THR A 578 -13.40 -1.29 50.05
N SER A 579 -14.00 -2.49 49.98
CA SER A 579 -13.65 -3.93 50.06
C SER A 579 -14.94 -4.77 49.87
N VAL A 580 -14.81 -6.08 49.57
CA VAL A 580 -15.64 -7.24 50.05
C VAL A 580 -16.96 -7.68 49.31
N GLN A 581 -16.80 -8.81 48.57
CA GLN A 581 -17.41 -10.16 48.67
C GLN A 581 -18.83 -10.62 48.21
N ASN A 582 -18.79 -11.84 47.63
CA ASN A 582 -19.63 -13.08 47.75
C ASN A 582 -20.90 -13.22 46.89
N SER A 583 -20.95 -14.18 45.92
CA SER A 583 -21.22 -15.66 45.98
C SER A 583 -22.75 -15.94 45.85
N THR A 584 -23.34 -16.96 45.22
CA THR A 584 -23.00 -18.36 44.85
C THR A 584 -24.17 -18.95 44.01
N VAL A 585 -23.88 -19.76 42.96
CA VAL A 585 -24.35 -21.15 42.54
C VAL A 585 -25.74 -21.65 43.07
N PRO A 586 -26.56 -22.56 42.44
CA PRO A 586 -26.15 -23.77 41.67
C PRO A 586 -27.06 -24.27 40.49
N SER A 587 -26.50 -25.00 39.50
CA SER A 587 -26.54 -26.48 39.23
C SER A 587 -27.72 -27.02 38.39
N TYR A 588 -27.46 -27.88 37.39
CA TYR A 588 -27.81 -29.32 37.35
C TYR A 588 -27.37 -29.98 36.01
N ALA A 589 -27.30 -31.33 36.01
CA ALA A 589 -26.46 -32.22 35.21
C ALA A 589 -27.22 -33.31 34.40
N PHE A 590 -26.49 -34.37 33.97
CA PHE A 590 -26.81 -35.70 33.36
C PHE A 590 -26.54 -35.82 31.82
N THR A 591 -25.53 -36.56 31.27
CA THR A 591 -25.16 -38.03 31.14
C THR A 591 -25.96 -38.78 30.04
N GLU A 592 -25.56 -39.86 29.32
CA GLU A 592 -24.39 -40.78 29.19
C GLU A 592 -24.57 -41.67 27.90
N ASP A 593 -23.47 -42.21 27.36
CA ASP A 593 -23.18 -43.58 26.83
C ASP A 593 -23.61 -44.23 25.46
N ASP A 594 -22.56 -44.59 24.69
CA ASP A 594 -22.04 -45.89 24.16
C ASP A 594 -22.55 -46.75 22.94
N LEU A 595 -21.58 -46.95 22.01
CA LEU A 595 -21.02 -48.17 21.32
C LEU A 595 -21.81 -49.13 20.38
N VAL A 596 -21.16 -49.57 19.25
CA VAL A 596 -20.73 -50.98 18.90
C VAL A 596 -20.52 -51.30 17.36
N ARG A 597 -19.34 -51.92 17.02
CA ARG A 597 -18.88 -52.92 15.96
C ARG A 597 -19.01 -52.71 14.41
N ALA A 598 -18.27 -53.40 13.49
CA ALA A 598 -16.94 -54.06 13.35
C ALA A 598 -16.81 -54.84 11.97
N GLU A 599 -15.58 -55.23 11.55
CA GLU A 599 -15.11 -56.38 10.69
C GLU A 599 -15.01 -56.27 9.11
N VAL A 600 -14.09 -56.90 8.29
CA VAL A 600 -12.87 -57.80 8.40
C VAL A 600 -12.18 -58.06 7.00
N GLU A 601 -10.94 -58.66 7.01
CA GLU A 601 -10.09 -59.44 6.02
C GLU A 601 -8.76 -58.78 5.51
N GLU A 602 -7.51 -59.16 5.85
CA GLU A 602 -6.62 -60.39 5.80
C GLU A 602 -5.98 -60.70 4.41
N GLY A 603 -4.71 -61.14 4.18
CA GLY A 603 -3.51 -61.59 4.94
C GLY A 603 -2.21 -61.30 4.12
N HIS A 604 -0.94 -61.66 4.42
CA HIS A 604 -0.30 -62.83 5.08
C HIS A 604 1.22 -62.57 5.42
N LEU A 605 1.65 -63.01 6.63
CA LEU A 605 2.89 -63.71 7.10
C LEU A 605 4.31 -63.47 6.50
N SER A 606 5.48 -63.53 7.18
CA SER A 606 5.99 -64.07 8.50
C SER A 606 7.47 -63.60 8.68
N ARG A 607 8.06 -63.23 9.83
CA ARG A 607 8.53 -63.99 11.03
C ARG A 607 8.95 -62.96 12.13
N ARG A 608 8.43 -62.95 13.38
CA ARG A 608 8.86 -63.68 14.62
C ARG A 608 10.31 -63.37 15.07
N VAL A 609 10.70 -62.99 16.31
CA VAL A 609 10.15 -62.90 17.70
C VAL A 609 11.07 -61.89 18.45
N GLY A 610 10.60 -60.91 19.23
CA GLY A 610 10.40 -61.11 20.67
C GLY A 610 10.52 -59.85 21.55
N ARG A 611 9.61 -59.79 22.52
CA ARG A 611 9.55 -59.04 23.80
C ARG A 611 9.19 -57.55 23.81
N ALA A 612 8.28 -57.31 24.75
CA ALA A 612 7.44 -56.14 24.95
C ALA A 612 7.97 -55.23 26.08
N ARG A 613 7.50 -53.99 26.01
CA ARG A 613 7.08 -53.08 27.10
C ARG A 613 8.12 -52.58 28.12
N SER A 614 7.92 -51.29 28.40
CA SER A 614 8.35 -50.46 29.54
C SER A 614 9.81 -50.02 29.60
N SER A 615 10.04 -48.76 29.24
CA SER A 615 10.85 -47.84 30.04
C SER A 615 10.58 -46.39 29.61
N LEU A 616 9.71 -45.72 30.36
CA LEU A 616 9.78 -44.28 30.57
C LEU A 616 10.40 -44.16 31.96
N TYR A 617 11.56 -43.52 32.02
CA TYR A 617 12.49 -43.29 33.15
C TYR A 617 13.79 -44.11 33.15
N GLU A 618 14.87 -43.34 33.42
CA GLU A 618 16.30 -43.65 33.59
C GLU A 618 17.17 -43.74 32.32
N PHE A 619 18.00 -42.73 32.04
CA PHE A 619 19.32 -42.64 32.67
C PHE A 619 20.00 -41.28 32.42
N VAL A 620 20.77 -40.88 33.43
CA VAL A 620 21.45 -39.61 33.69
C VAL A 620 22.95 -39.74 33.35
N SER A 621 23.64 -38.61 33.24
CA SER A 621 25.11 -38.40 33.34
C SER A 621 25.95 -38.77 32.11
N SER A 622 26.99 -38.04 31.70
CA SER A 622 27.85 -37.00 32.31
C SER A 622 28.57 -36.23 31.17
N GLY A 623 29.12 -35.01 31.30
CA GLY A 623 29.27 -34.05 32.38
C GLY A 623 30.01 -32.79 31.88
N PHE A 624 29.80 -31.63 32.51
CA PHE A 624 30.78 -30.94 33.36
C PHE A 624 30.28 -29.53 33.74
N LEU A 625 30.37 -29.27 35.03
CA LEU A 625 30.08 -28.04 35.78
C LEU A 625 31.35 -27.18 35.93
N GLN A 626 31.17 -25.86 36.04
CA GLN A 626 31.81 -24.91 36.97
C GLN A 626 31.31 -23.49 36.61
N ASP A 627 30.90 -22.58 37.49
CA ASP A 627 31.16 -22.45 38.94
C ASP A 627 30.16 -21.49 39.64
N ALA A 628 29.97 -21.74 40.94
CA ALA A 628 29.57 -20.90 42.10
C ALA A 628 28.31 -19.97 42.03
N GLU A 629 27.20 -20.27 42.71
CA GLU A 629 26.88 -20.12 44.16
C GLU A 629 26.60 -18.67 44.65
N LEU A 630 25.34 -18.40 45.07
CA LEU A 630 25.06 -18.05 46.47
C LEU A 630 23.59 -18.34 46.85
N ARG A 631 23.43 -18.65 48.14
CA ARG A 631 22.43 -19.50 48.79
C ARG A 631 21.35 -18.72 49.57
N VAL A 632 20.18 -19.38 49.72
CA VAL A 632 19.35 -19.52 50.96
C VAL A 632 18.55 -18.26 51.39
N ALA A 633 17.27 -18.31 51.79
CA ALA A 633 16.57 -19.32 52.58
C ALA A 633 15.06 -19.44 52.25
N ILE A 634 14.57 -20.68 52.31
CA ILE A 634 13.16 -21.01 52.54
C ILE A 634 12.96 -21.11 54.06
N SER A 635 11.93 -20.47 54.59
CA SER A 635 11.38 -20.79 55.91
C SER A 635 9.99 -21.43 55.72
N ASN A 636 9.88 -22.68 56.16
CA ASN A 636 8.66 -23.47 56.27
C ASN A 636 8.02 -23.23 57.64
N ARG A 637 6.68 -23.09 57.71
CA ARG A 637 5.76 -23.73 58.70
C ARG A 637 4.28 -23.31 58.48
N PRO A 638 3.28 -24.05 59.01
CA PRO A 638 2.21 -24.62 58.19
C PRO A 638 0.77 -24.25 58.62
N LEU A 639 -0.19 -24.73 57.81
CA LEU A 639 -1.60 -25.04 58.09
C LEU A 639 -2.60 -23.89 58.31
N GLY A 640 -3.66 -23.92 57.49
CA GLY A 640 -4.92 -23.21 57.70
C GLY A 640 -5.83 -23.27 56.47
N LEU A 641 -6.68 -24.29 56.39
CA LEU A 641 -7.83 -24.30 55.47
C LEU A 641 -8.76 -23.12 55.80
N HIS A 642 -9.19 -22.37 54.77
CA HIS A 642 -10.54 -21.81 54.74
C HIS A 642 -10.98 -21.54 53.29
N CYS A 643 -12.11 -22.12 52.90
CA CYS A 643 -12.82 -21.82 51.67
C CYS A 643 -13.60 -20.51 51.79
N CYS A 644 -13.59 -19.67 50.75
CA CYS A 644 -14.74 -18.84 50.34
C CYS A 644 -14.57 -18.33 48.91
N GLY A 645 -15.64 -18.42 48.11
CA GLY A 645 -15.66 -18.07 46.69
C GLY A 645 -15.84 -16.57 46.41
N SER A 646 -15.39 -16.11 45.25
CA SER A 646 -15.78 -14.84 44.63
C SER A 646 -15.15 -14.74 43.23
N GLY A 647 -15.90 -14.22 42.26
CA GLY A 647 -15.57 -14.18 40.83
C GLY A 647 -14.16 -13.71 40.52
N SER A 648 -13.42 -14.56 39.82
CA SER A 648 -12.13 -14.20 39.23
C SER A 648 -12.41 -13.41 37.95
N LYS A 649 -12.25 -12.09 38.01
CA LYS A 649 -12.01 -11.30 36.79
C LYS A 649 -10.77 -11.90 36.15
N TYR A 650 -10.94 -12.57 35.02
CA TYR A 650 -9.81 -12.99 34.19
C TYR A 650 -9.11 -11.71 33.69
N HIS A 651 -8.17 -11.20 34.48
CA HIS A 651 -7.14 -10.34 33.97
C HIS A 651 -6.33 -11.21 33.01
N VAL A 652 -6.76 -11.20 31.74
CA VAL A 652 -5.94 -11.66 30.63
C VAL A 652 -4.68 -10.79 30.72
N SER A 653 -3.61 -11.36 31.25
CA SER A 653 -2.35 -10.66 31.42
C SER A 653 -1.90 -10.19 30.03
N LEU A 654 -1.14 -9.09 29.94
CA LEU A 654 -0.60 -8.63 28.66
C LEU A 654 0.06 -9.78 27.85
N PRO A 655 0.76 -10.75 28.49
CA PRO A 655 1.21 -11.99 27.84
C PRO A 655 0.10 -12.86 27.24
N VAL A 656 -1.05 -13.00 27.90
CA VAL A 656 -2.16 -13.82 27.40
C VAL A 656 -2.91 -13.09 26.28
N ALA A 657 -3.08 -11.76 26.37
CA ALA A 657 -3.70 -10.96 25.31
C ALA A 657 -2.80 -10.91 24.06
N ALA A 658 -1.50 -10.75 24.27
CA ALA A 658 -0.50 -10.92 23.23
C ALA A 658 -0.59 -12.34 22.67
N GLY A 659 -0.55 -13.39 23.50
CA GLY A 659 -0.68 -14.78 23.08
C GLY A 659 -1.93 -15.06 22.24
N VAL A 660 -3.08 -14.49 22.58
CA VAL A 660 -4.32 -14.62 21.79
C VAL A 660 -4.22 -13.89 20.44
N LEU A 661 -3.70 -12.67 20.39
CA LEU A 661 -3.57 -11.92 19.14
C LEU A 661 -2.47 -12.46 18.21
N LEU A 662 -1.40 -13.00 18.79
CA LEU A 662 -0.17 -13.34 18.12
C LEU A 662 0.00 -14.82 17.84
N VAL A 663 -0.72 -15.67 18.58
CA VAL A 663 -0.72 -17.13 18.43
C VAL A 663 -2.15 -17.62 18.20
N GLY A 664 -3.12 -17.19 19.01
CA GLY A 664 -4.51 -17.62 18.89
C GLY A 664 -5.17 -17.23 17.55
N LEU A 665 -5.02 -15.97 17.13
CA LEU A 665 -5.64 -15.45 15.91
C LEU A 665 -5.04 -16.09 14.65
N PRO A 666 -3.69 -16.19 14.49
CA PRO A 666 -3.11 -16.84 13.32
C PRO A 666 -3.41 -18.35 13.28
N TYR A 667 -3.50 -19.04 14.42
CA TYR A 667 -3.90 -20.45 14.46
C TYR A 667 -5.38 -20.64 14.11
N SER A 668 -6.25 -19.73 14.52
CA SER A 668 -7.68 -19.79 14.18
C SER A 668 -7.86 -19.59 12.68
N ILE A 669 -7.14 -18.64 12.09
CA ILE A 669 -7.11 -18.40 10.64
C ILE A 669 -6.54 -19.62 9.90
N SER A 670 -5.45 -20.20 10.41
CA SER A 670 -4.83 -21.43 9.90
C SER A 670 -5.81 -22.61 9.87
N LEU A 671 -6.49 -22.86 11.00
CA LEU A 671 -7.46 -23.94 11.15
C LEU A 671 -8.66 -23.74 10.22
N VAL A 672 -9.18 -22.52 10.14
CA VAL A 672 -10.29 -22.15 9.25
C VAL A 672 -9.88 -22.33 7.79
N ALA A 673 -8.68 -21.91 7.40
CA ALA A 673 -8.20 -22.09 6.04
C ALA A 673 -7.91 -23.56 5.68
N GLN A 674 -7.44 -24.35 6.64
CA GLN A 674 -7.29 -25.80 6.49
C GLN A 674 -8.64 -26.52 6.34
N CYS A 675 -9.70 -25.99 6.96
CA CYS A 675 -11.08 -26.44 6.78
C CYS A 675 -11.67 -26.01 5.42
N ILE A 676 -11.34 -24.80 4.93
CA ILE A 676 -11.87 -24.25 3.68
C ILE A 676 -11.21 -24.87 2.44
N TYR A 677 -9.89 -25.12 2.48
CA TYR A 677 -9.11 -25.50 1.29
C TYR A 677 -8.75 -26.99 1.20
N GLY A 678 -9.39 -27.86 1.99
CA GLY A 678 -9.00 -29.25 2.24
C GLY A 678 -8.48 -30.09 1.05
N TRP A 679 -7.52 -30.96 1.44
CA TRP A 679 -6.97 -32.18 0.82
C TRP A 679 -5.66 -32.08 -0.01
N PRO A 680 -4.75 -33.07 0.17
CA PRO A 680 -3.29 -32.94 -0.02
C PRO A 680 -2.78 -32.92 -1.47
N ASN A 681 -3.67 -33.00 -2.45
CA ASN A 681 -3.31 -33.23 -3.85
C ASN A 681 -3.19 -31.94 -4.68
N LYS A 682 -3.26 -30.75 -4.07
CA LYS A 682 -3.07 -29.48 -4.78
C LYS A 682 -1.59 -29.03 -4.74
N PRO A 683 -0.98 -28.66 -5.88
CA PRO A 683 0.37 -28.11 -5.89
C PRO A 683 0.41 -26.83 -5.05
N GLY A 684 1.31 -26.78 -4.07
CA GLY A 684 1.39 -25.69 -3.07
C GLY A 684 0.79 -26.02 -1.69
N TYR A 685 -0.03 -27.07 -1.57
CA TYR A 685 -0.63 -27.48 -0.28
C TYR A 685 0.43 -27.81 0.77
N LYS A 686 1.51 -28.51 0.38
CA LYS A 686 2.63 -28.84 1.26
C LYS A 686 3.33 -27.58 1.82
N LYS A 687 3.59 -26.59 0.96
CA LYS A 687 4.15 -25.28 1.36
C LYS A 687 3.18 -24.52 2.28
N TYR A 688 1.88 -24.61 2.01
CA TYR A 688 0.83 -24.00 2.83
C TYR A 688 0.75 -24.62 4.25
N THR A 689 0.75 -25.96 4.34
CA THR A 689 0.78 -26.67 5.64
C THR A 689 2.08 -26.43 6.42
N GLU A 690 3.22 -26.30 5.75
CA GLU A 690 4.51 -25.98 6.38
C GLU A 690 4.57 -24.55 6.92
N ALA A 691 3.94 -23.58 6.25
CA ALA A 691 3.85 -22.19 6.70
C ALA A 691 2.95 -22.05 7.94
N LEU A 692 1.95 -22.93 8.07
CA LEU A 692 0.93 -22.91 9.11
C LEU A 692 1.24 -23.78 10.33
N GLN A 693 2.45 -24.35 10.40
CA GLN A 693 2.84 -25.18 11.53
C GLN A 693 2.79 -24.39 12.85
N PRO A 694 2.16 -24.96 13.90
CA PRO A 694 2.06 -24.35 15.22
C PRO A 694 3.36 -23.73 15.76
N ARG A 695 4.43 -24.52 15.71
CA ARG A 695 5.76 -24.11 16.18
C ARG A 695 6.34 -22.96 15.37
N ARG A 696 6.02 -22.90 14.08
CA ARG A 696 6.52 -21.88 13.14
C ARG A 696 5.83 -20.54 13.37
N ILE A 697 4.51 -20.53 13.48
CA ILE A 697 3.74 -19.33 13.82
C ILE A 697 4.27 -18.74 15.12
N TYR A 698 4.44 -19.56 16.16
CA TYR A 698 5.00 -19.08 17.43
C TYR A 698 6.40 -18.44 17.28
N ARG A 699 7.30 -19.09 16.52
CA ARG A 699 8.65 -18.57 16.28
C ARG A 699 8.65 -17.26 15.49
N LEU A 700 7.89 -17.20 14.41
CA LEU A 700 7.72 -15.99 13.60
C LEU A 700 7.14 -14.86 14.44
N THR A 701 6.09 -15.13 15.22
CA THR A 701 5.48 -14.08 16.01
C THR A 701 6.37 -13.58 17.14
N ARG A 702 7.15 -14.48 17.76
CA ARG A 702 8.19 -14.08 18.70
C ARG A 702 9.24 -13.18 18.04
N ALA A 703 9.68 -13.51 16.82
CA ALA A 703 10.62 -12.67 16.06
C ALA A 703 10.04 -11.27 15.76
N VAL A 704 8.74 -11.19 15.40
CA VAL A 704 8.05 -9.90 15.18
C VAL A 704 7.95 -9.09 16.46
N LEU A 705 7.61 -9.72 17.60
CA LEU A 705 7.61 -9.06 18.91
C LEU A 705 8.99 -8.51 19.30
N GLU A 706 10.04 -9.25 18.98
CA GLU A 706 11.43 -8.81 19.24
C GLU A 706 11.78 -7.56 18.40
N MET A 707 11.23 -7.41 17.19
CA MET A 707 11.41 -6.19 16.36
C MET A 707 10.73 -4.95 16.93
N LEU A 708 9.70 -5.07 17.77
CA LEU A 708 9.05 -3.91 18.41
C LEU A 708 9.99 -3.14 19.34
N LYS A 709 11.09 -3.76 19.80
CA LYS A 709 12.14 -3.06 20.58
C LYS A 709 12.74 -1.89 19.79
N TYR A 710 12.75 -1.94 18.46
CA TYR A 710 13.33 -0.90 17.62
C TYR A 710 12.51 0.40 17.57
N LEU A 711 11.27 0.40 18.06
CA LEU A 711 10.44 1.61 18.21
C LEU A 711 11.13 2.68 19.08
N GLN A 712 11.99 2.26 20.01
CA GLN A 712 12.73 3.17 20.89
C GLN A 712 13.69 4.10 20.11
N TYR A 713 14.04 3.77 18.87
CA TYR A 713 14.94 4.57 18.03
C TYR A 713 14.22 5.65 17.21
N GLY A 714 12.92 5.85 17.43
CA GLY A 714 12.14 6.88 16.73
C GLY A 714 12.74 8.30 16.82
N ARG A 715 13.42 8.65 17.92
CA ARG A 715 14.12 9.95 18.01
C ARG A 715 15.29 10.04 17.04
N LEU A 716 16.11 8.99 16.96
CA LEU A 716 17.26 8.94 16.05
C LEU A 716 16.80 8.97 14.59
N TYR A 717 15.64 8.35 14.31
CA TYR A 717 14.99 8.40 13.02
C TYR A 717 14.81 9.85 12.50
N TYR A 718 14.27 10.74 13.35
CA TYR A 718 14.10 12.15 12.97
C TYR A 718 15.43 12.88 12.86
N GLN A 719 16.42 12.54 13.69
CA GLN A 719 17.73 13.18 13.68
C GLN A 719 18.46 12.96 12.36
N TRP A 720 18.55 11.72 11.87
CA TRP A 720 19.27 11.45 10.61
C TRP A 720 18.52 12.02 9.40
N LYS A 721 17.18 11.92 9.35
CA LYS A 721 16.39 12.49 8.26
C LYS A 721 16.52 14.02 8.19
N SER A 722 16.48 14.68 9.34
CA SER A 722 16.70 16.13 9.43
C SER A 722 18.12 16.50 8.98
N TRP A 723 19.14 15.77 9.46
CA TRP A 723 20.53 16.01 9.07
C TRP A 723 20.76 15.80 7.57
N TYR A 724 20.21 14.74 6.99
CA TYR A 724 20.38 14.41 5.58
C TYR A 724 19.67 15.40 4.64
N ARG A 725 18.54 15.98 5.04
CA ARG A 725 17.81 16.97 4.22
C ARG A 725 18.37 18.39 4.30
N ASN A 726 19.13 18.72 5.36
CA ASN A 726 19.72 20.04 5.49
C ASN A 726 20.88 20.23 4.49
N ASP A 727 20.70 21.15 3.53
CA ASP A 727 21.69 21.46 2.50
C ASP A 727 22.96 22.12 3.05
N GLU A 728 22.91 22.78 4.22
CA GLU A 728 24.12 23.32 4.87
C GLU A 728 25.11 22.22 5.27
N ASN A 729 24.65 20.97 5.41
CA ASN A 729 25.52 19.83 5.71
C ASN A 729 26.32 19.35 4.48
N ARG A 730 26.13 19.93 3.29
CA ARG A 730 26.99 19.66 2.12
C ARG A 730 28.46 20.03 2.35
N LYS A 731 28.75 20.94 3.30
CA LYS A 731 30.13 21.22 3.74
C LYS A 731 30.84 20.03 4.39
N HIS A 732 30.09 19.03 4.85
CA HIS A 732 30.61 17.82 5.49
C HIS A 732 30.56 16.59 4.58
N CYS A 733 29.75 16.63 3.51
CA CYS A 733 29.56 15.49 2.64
C CYS A 733 29.10 15.89 1.23
N GLU A 734 29.62 15.19 0.24
CA GLU A 734 29.13 15.22 -1.13
C GLU A 734 28.14 14.07 -1.34
N LYS A 735 26.89 14.42 -1.68
CA LYS A 735 25.80 13.46 -1.79
C LYS A 735 25.55 13.06 -3.24
N ALA A 736 25.06 11.85 -3.42
CA ALA A 736 24.52 11.33 -4.69
C ALA A 736 25.53 11.32 -5.85
N ILE A 737 26.81 11.06 -5.57
CA ILE A 737 27.84 10.86 -6.60
C ILE A 737 27.54 9.57 -7.34
N ILE A 738 27.44 9.65 -8.67
CA ILE A 738 27.17 8.48 -9.52
C ILE A 738 28.45 7.66 -9.68
N PHE A 739 28.35 6.35 -9.50
CA PHE A 739 29.45 5.42 -9.66
C PHE A 739 28.99 4.09 -10.27
N GLY A 740 29.96 3.33 -10.79
CA GLY A 740 29.75 1.98 -11.30
C GLY A 740 28.92 1.90 -12.58
N ARG A 741 28.86 0.70 -13.16
CA ARG A 741 28.24 0.46 -14.48
C ARG A 741 26.72 0.60 -14.48
N ARG A 742 26.08 0.46 -13.31
CA ARG A 742 24.62 0.56 -13.13
C ARG A 742 24.15 1.95 -12.74
N GLY A 743 25.05 2.93 -12.67
CA GLY A 743 24.70 4.30 -12.27
C GLY A 743 24.20 4.40 -10.82
N ASN A 744 24.72 3.54 -9.93
CA ASN A 744 24.42 3.60 -8.50
C ASN A 744 25.00 4.88 -7.89
N LYS A 745 24.51 5.24 -6.71
CA LYS A 745 24.87 6.50 -6.05
C LYS A 745 25.61 6.22 -4.75
N LEU A 746 26.64 7.01 -4.47
CA LEU A 746 27.34 7.00 -3.18
C LEU A 746 27.34 8.40 -2.57
N ASP A 747 27.48 8.44 -1.24
CA ASP A 747 27.77 9.67 -0.52
C ASP A 747 29.20 9.62 0.02
N LEU A 748 29.95 10.70 -0.16
CA LEU A 748 31.31 10.89 0.33
C LEU A 748 31.29 11.83 1.54
N TYR A 749 31.90 11.43 2.64
CA TYR A 749 32.06 12.20 3.87
C TYR A 749 33.53 12.54 4.05
N HIS A 750 33.83 13.83 4.16
CA HIS A 750 35.20 14.31 4.25
C HIS A 750 35.80 14.08 5.64
N SER A 751 37.10 13.79 5.66
CA SER A 751 37.88 13.79 6.90
C SER A 751 37.89 15.20 7.52
N PRO A 752 37.91 15.33 8.86
CA PRO A 752 37.97 16.63 9.54
C PRO A 752 39.22 17.48 9.21
N ASN A 753 40.24 16.89 8.58
CA ASN A 753 41.49 17.56 8.21
C ASN A 753 41.62 17.93 6.72
N VAL A 754 40.55 17.80 5.92
CA VAL A 754 40.56 18.21 4.51
C VAL A 754 40.94 19.69 4.38
N GLY A 755 42.04 19.98 3.67
CA GLY A 755 42.56 21.32 3.42
C GLY A 755 43.68 21.81 4.34
N LYS A 756 44.12 21.02 5.33
CA LYS A 756 45.32 21.34 6.13
C LYS A 756 46.57 20.80 5.42
N THR A 757 47.49 21.69 5.05
CA THR A 757 48.67 21.45 4.19
C THR A 757 49.74 20.49 4.73
N GLU A 758 49.62 19.96 5.95
CA GLU A 758 50.71 19.25 6.63
C GLU A 758 50.56 17.72 6.73
N GLY A 759 49.46 17.14 6.23
CA GLY A 759 49.29 15.68 6.16
C GLY A 759 48.64 15.31 4.84
N GLY A 760 49.24 14.39 4.08
CA GLY A 760 48.76 13.94 2.77
C GLY A 760 47.30 13.43 2.76
N PRO A 761 46.83 12.87 1.63
CA PRO A 761 45.43 12.47 1.49
C PRO A 761 45.01 11.48 2.59
N ALA A 762 43.81 11.67 3.15
CA ALA A 762 43.32 10.83 4.25
C ALA A 762 42.99 9.42 3.76
N PRO A 763 43.23 8.35 4.57
CA PRO A 763 42.82 6.99 4.21
C PRO A 763 41.32 6.91 3.94
N LEU A 764 40.92 5.95 3.10
CA LEU A 764 39.52 5.78 2.70
C LEU A 764 38.87 4.62 3.46
N ILE A 765 37.66 4.87 3.93
CA ILE A 765 36.76 3.83 4.42
C ILE A 765 35.61 3.67 3.44
N VAL A 766 35.33 2.45 3.04
CA VAL A 766 34.10 2.12 2.29
C VAL A 766 33.16 1.40 3.24
N PHE A 767 32.08 2.09 3.62
CA PHE A 767 31.07 1.54 4.52
C PHE A 767 29.93 0.89 3.73
N ILE A 768 29.81 -0.43 3.81
CA ILE A 768 28.73 -1.20 3.18
C ILE A 768 27.65 -1.50 4.20
N TYR A 769 26.48 -0.90 4.02
CA TYR A 769 25.37 -1.07 4.94
C TYR A 769 24.72 -2.46 4.86
N GLY A 770 24.10 -2.88 5.96
CA GLY A 770 23.24 -4.06 6.04
C GLY A 770 21.78 -3.77 5.69
N GLY A 771 20.95 -4.81 5.74
CA GLY A 771 19.51 -4.73 5.41
C GLY A 771 18.94 -6.01 4.83
N ALA A 772 19.46 -7.17 5.27
CA ALA A 772 19.09 -8.50 4.80
C ALA A 772 19.10 -8.65 3.26
N TRP A 773 20.03 -7.99 2.56
CA TRP A 773 20.16 -8.02 1.09
C TRP A 773 18.97 -7.44 0.29
N GLY A 774 17.85 -7.09 0.94
CA GLY A 774 16.61 -6.62 0.29
C GLY A 774 16.17 -5.22 0.71
N SER A 775 16.91 -4.55 1.59
CA SER A 775 16.54 -3.23 2.11
C SER A 775 17.77 -2.41 2.49
N GLY A 776 17.57 -1.10 2.71
CA GLY A 776 18.63 -0.16 3.04
C GLY A 776 18.90 0.85 1.92
N ASN A 777 19.48 1.98 2.29
CA ASN A 777 20.03 2.97 1.38
C ASN A 777 21.05 3.86 2.13
N ARG A 778 21.95 4.50 1.40
CA ARG A 778 23.05 5.32 1.94
C ARG A 778 22.59 6.45 2.86
N SER A 779 21.40 7.02 2.65
CA SER A 779 20.90 8.16 3.43
C SER A 779 20.63 7.82 4.89
N ILE A 780 20.23 6.58 5.18
CA ILE A 780 19.95 6.09 6.53
C ILE A 780 21.23 6.12 7.39
N PHE A 781 22.38 5.90 6.77
CA PHE A 781 23.67 5.74 7.45
C PHE A 781 24.48 7.03 7.52
N CYS A 782 23.88 8.18 7.22
CA CYS A 782 24.59 9.43 7.11
C CYS A 782 25.24 9.90 8.43
N LEU A 783 24.56 9.69 9.55
CA LEU A 783 25.10 10.03 10.87
C LEU A 783 26.26 9.08 11.24
N LEU A 784 26.12 7.78 10.92
CA LEU A 784 27.19 6.81 11.13
C LEU A 784 28.43 7.18 10.32
N ALA A 785 28.27 7.42 9.00
CA ALA A 785 29.38 7.75 8.12
C ALA A 785 30.07 9.06 8.54
N LYS A 786 29.29 10.07 8.96
CA LYS A 786 29.83 11.31 9.52
C LYS A 786 30.65 11.07 10.79
N GLN A 787 30.11 10.35 11.78
CA GLN A 787 30.85 10.05 13.01
C GLN A 787 32.09 9.22 12.71
N MET A 788 31.99 8.26 11.78
CA MET A 788 33.11 7.42 11.37
C MET A 788 34.25 8.24 10.75
N ALA A 789 33.92 9.20 9.87
CA ALA A 789 34.92 10.09 9.28
C ALA A 789 35.65 10.93 10.36
N GLN A 790 34.90 11.40 11.37
CA GLN A 790 35.45 12.19 12.48
C GLN A 790 36.31 11.34 13.44
N GLU A 791 35.80 10.19 13.87
CA GLU A 791 36.44 9.34 14.87
C GLU A 791 37.70 8.65 14.32
N LEU A 792 37.72 8.33 13.03
CA LEU A 792 38.82 7.60 12.38
C LEU A 792 39.79 8.50 11.61
N ASN A 793 39.47 9.79 11.48
CA ASN A 793 40.24 10.76 10.70
C ASN A 793 40.43 10.32 9.23
N SER A 794 39.39 9.74 8.66
CA SER A 794 39.38 9.12 7.32
C SER A 794 38.29 9.73 6.45
N ALA A 795 38.45 9.67 5.14
CA ALA A 795 37.32 9.86 4.23
C ALA A 795 36.42 8.62 4.30
N VAL A 796 35.11 8.79 4.22
CA VAL A 796 34.16 7.66 4.24
C VAL A 796 33.25 7.75 3.03
N ILE A 797 33.16 6.68 2.25
CA ILE A 797 32.13 6.54 1.22
C ILE A 797 31.08 5.52 1.64
N CYS A 798 29.82 5.82 1.34
CA CYS A 798 28.67 4.95 1.58
C CYS A 798 27.95 4.71 0.24
N PRO A 799 28.28 3.63 -0.50
CA PRO A 799 27.65 3.32 -1.77
C PRO A 799 26.31 2.60 -1.61
N ASP A 800 25.34 2.95 -2.46
CA ASP A 800 24.18 2.10 -2.70
C ASP A 800 24.54 0.89 -3.57
N TYR A 801 23.92 -0.25 -3.30
CA TYR A 801 24.02 -1.46 -4.11
C TYR A 801 22.63 -1.98 -4.48
N SER A 802 22.56 -2.79 -5.54
CA SER A 802 21.31 -3.28 -6.13
C SER A 802 20.64 -4.33 -5.24
N THR A 803 19.89 -3.89 -4.23
CA THR A 803 19.14 -4.75 -3.31
C THR A 803 18.08 -5.60 -4.02
N TYR A 804 17.76 -6.78 -3.47
CA TYR A 804 16.69 -7.64 -4.00
C TYR A 804 15.33 -6.93 -3.91
N PRO A 805 14.44 -7.01 -4.93
CA PRO A 805 14.53 -7.84 -6.14
C PRO A 805 15.23 -7.19 -7.35
N LYS A 806 15.75 -5.95 -7.22
CA LYS A 806 16.44 -5.26 -8.32
C LYS A 806 17.77 -5.93 -8.69
N GLY A 807 18.44 -6.54 -7.72
CA GLY A 807 19.65 -7.34 -7.92
C GLY A 807 19.70 -8.59 -7.03
N ASN A 808 20.57 -9.51 -7.42
CA ASN A 808 20.94 -10.68 -6.61
C ASN A 808 22.32 -10.45 -5.96
N VAL A 809 22.79 -11.37 -5.13
CA VAL A 809 24.06 -11.21 -4.40
C VAL A 809 25.26 -11.01 -5.32
N LEU A 810 25.33 -11.68 -6.47
CA LEU A 810 26.38 -11.42 -7.46
C LEU A 810 26.33 -9.98 -7.97
N GLY A 811 25.14 -9.46 -8.25
CA GLY A 811 24.92 -8.05 -8.56
C GLY A 811 25.40 -7.13 -7.45
N MET A 812 25.08 -7.42 -6.19
CA MET A 812 25.51 -6.60 -5.05
C MET A 812 27.03 -6.61 -4.88
N VAL A 813 27.67 -7.77 -5.04
CA VAL A 813 29.13 -7.90 -5.01
C VAL A 813 29.78 -7.09 -6.13
N GLN A 814 29.21 -7.15 -7.34
CA GLN A 814 29.66 -6.32 -8.47
C GLN A 814 29.53 -4.82 -8.17
N ASP A 815 28.46 -4.37 -7.51
CA ASP A 815 28.31 -2.96 -7.12
C ASP A 815 29.35 -2.53 -6.08
N VAL A 816 29.65 -3.39 -5.10
CA VAL A 816 30.72 -3.12 -4.13
C VAL A 816 32.07 -3.04 -4.83
N ALA A 817 32.37 -3.97 -5.75
CA ALA A 817 33.60 -3.95 -6.54
C ALA A 817 33.70 -2.70 -7.43
N ASP A 818 32.61 -2.29 -8.08
CA ASP A 818 32.55 -1.06 -8.88
C ASP A 818 32.79 0.19 -8.02
N SER A 819 32.32 0.21 -6.76
CA SER A 819 32.58 1.32 -5.84
C SER A 819 34.06 1.45 -5.48
N LEU A 820 34.77 0.31 -5.41
CA LEU A 820 36.20 0.27 -5.13
C LEU A 820 37.03 0.68 -6.35
N VAL A 821 36.62 0.25 -7.54
CA VAL A 821 37.19 0.75 -8.81
C VAL A 821 37.03 2.27 -8.91
N TRP A 822 35.83 2.77 -8.65
CA TRP A 822 35.55 4.20 -8.63
C TRP A 822 36.43 4.95 -7.62
N ALA A 823 36.60 4.41 -6.41
CA ALA A 823 37.46 4.99 -5.39
C ALA A 823 38.91 5.08 -5.85
N GLN A 824 39.40 4.04 -6.52
CA GLN A 824 40.76 4.03 -7.07
C GLN A 824 40.95 5.09 -8.16
N GLU A 825 39.94 5.33 -8.97
CA GLU A 825 39.99 6.30 -10.08
C GLU A 825 39.79 7.75 -9.63
N ASN A 826 39.12 7.97 -8.50
CA ASN A 826 38.70 9.31 -8.07
C ASN A 826 39.40 9.83 -6.81
N GLY A 827 40.31 9.06 -6.20
CA GLY A 827 40.99 9.46 -4.95
C GLY A 827 41.72 10.81 -5.03
N GLN A 828 42.38 11.10 -6.16
CA GLN A 828 43.02 12.40 -6.36
C GLN A 828 42.00 13.55 -6.44
N ARG A 829 40.88 13.33 -7.13
CA ARG A 829 39.82 14.34 -7.33
C ARG A 829 39.18 14.75 -6.02
N PHE A 830 38.96 13.80 -5.11
CA PHE A 830 38.28 14.02 -3.84
C PHE A 830 39.22 14.06 -2.63
N ASN A 831 40.55 14.07 -2.87
CA ASN A 831 41.60 14.20 -1.87
C ASN A 831 41.58 13.13 -0.76
N PHE A 832 41.42 11.86 -1.15
CA PHE A 832 41.60 10.71 -0.26
C PHE A 832 42.60 9.71 -0.84
N ASP A 833 43.20 8.90 0.02
CA ASP A 833 44.22 7.93 -0.33
C ASP A 833 43.56 6.67 -0.89
N LYS A 834 43.67 6.53 -2.21
CA LYS A 834 43.11 5.43 -2.97
C LYS A 834 43.82 4.09 -2.76
N ASP A 835 45.01 4.08 -2.16
CA ASP A 835 45.84 2.87 -1.99
C ASP A 835 45.81 2.35 -0.53
N ASN A 836 45.04 3.02 0.33
CA ASN A 836 44.84 2.70 1.74
C ASN A 836 43.34 2.65 2.09
N ILE A 837 42.67 1.60 1.59
CA ILE A 837 41.23 1.39 1.75
C ILE A 837 40.93 0.39 2.88
N VAL A 838 40.03 0.74 3.80
CA VAL A 838 39.47 -0.18 4.80
C VAL A 838 37.99 -0.39 4.51
N LEU A 839 37.60 -1.65 4.31
CA LEU A 839 36.18 -2.00 4.17
C LEU A 839 35.55 -2.16 5.54
N ILE A 840 34.40 -1.53 5.78
CA ILE A 840 33.61 -1.74 6.99
C ILE A 840 32.20 -2.12 6.58
N GLY A 841 31.70 -3.26 7.05
CA GLY A 841 30.35 -3.72 6.71
C GLY A 841 29.54 -4.11 7.94
N HIS A 842 28.21 -3.97 7.88
CA HIS A 842 27.29 -4.47 8.91
C HIS A 842 26.35 -5.54 8.35
N SER A 843 26.15 -6.65 9.08
CA SER A 843 25.18 -7.68 8.71
C SER A 843 25.40 -8.20 7.28
N ALA A 844 24.41 -8.11 6.40
CA ALA A 844 24.53 -8.39 4.96
C ALA A 844 25.66 -7.58 4.28
N GLY A 845 25.95 -6.37 4.73
CA GLY A 845 27.06 -5.57 4.23
C GLY A 845 28.44 -6.12 4.61
N ALA A 846 28.59 -6.70 5.80
CA ALA A 846 29.83 -7.38 6.21
C ALA A 846 30.08 -8.64 5.36
N HIS A 847 29.00 -9.36 5.05
CA HIS A 847 29.03 -10.47 4.09
C HIS A 847 29.50 -9.99 2.71
N LEU A 848 28.91 -8.91 2.18
CA LEU A 848 29.28 -8.37 0.87
C LEU A 848 30.73 -7.85 0.84
N CYS A 849 31.23 -7.23 1.91
CA CYS A 849 32.63 -6.85 2.03
C CYS A 849 33.54 -8.08 1.90
N ALA A 850 33.28 -9.13 2.69
CA ALA A 850 34.08 -10.34 2.67
C ALA A 850 34.06 -10.99 1.28
N LEU A 851 32.88 -11.17 0.70
CA LEU A 851 32.71 -11.84 -0.59
C LEU A 851 33.33 -11.04 -1.75
N ALA A 852 33.15 -9.72 -1.78
CA ALA A 852 33.75 -8.85 -2.79
C ALA A 852 35.28 -8.87 -2.73
N THR A 853 35.87 -8.80 -1.53
CA THR A 853 37.31 -8.92 -1.36
C THR A 853 37.83 -10.26 -1.88
N LEU A 854 37.16 -11.37 -1.54
CA LEU A 854 37.56 -12.70 -1.97
C LEU A 854 37.44 -12.90 -3.49
N PHE A 855 36.37 -12.38 -4.11
CA PHE A 855 36.18 -12.48 -5.56
C PHE A 855 37.21 -11.66 -6.34
N LEU A 856 37.59 -10.47 -5.85
CA LEU A 856 38.65 -9.65 -6.44
C LEU A 856 40.01 -10.34 -6.37
N ILE A 857 40.34 -10.99 -5.24
CA ILE A 857 41.60 -11.73 -5.07
C ILE A 857 41.66 -12.95 -6.00
N ASP A 858 40.53 -13.64 -6.16
CA ASP A 858 40.41 -14.80 -7.03
C ASP A 858 40.38 -14.45 -8.52
N THR A 859 40.23 -13.16 -8.85
CA THR A 859 40.09 -12.61 -10.21
C THR A 859 38.95 -13.27 -10.99
N ARG A 860 37.74 -13.21 -10.41
CA ARG A 860 36.53 -13.84 -10.98
C ARG A 860 36.07 -13.11 -12.23
N GLU A 861 35.83 -13.85 -13.32
CA GLU A 861 35.31 -13.29 -14.57
C GLU A 861 33.86 -12.78 -14.43
N GLU A 862 33.11 -13.30 -13.46
CA GLU A 862 31.75 -12.85 -13.17
C GLU A 862 31.71 -11.42 -12.61
N LEU A 863 32.83 -10.93 -12.09
CA LEU A 863 33.04 -9.50 -11.90
C LEU A 863 33.53 -8.99 -13.25
N PHE A 864 32.68 -8.31 -14.04
CA PHE A 864 33.11 -7.80 -15.35
C PHE A 864 34.03 -6.58 -15.19
N ILE A 865 35.20 -6.82 -14.60
CA ILE A 865 36.32 -5.95 -14.30
C ILE A 865 37.55 -6.74 -14.77
N GLU A 866 38.45 -6.09 -15.50
CA GLU A 866 39.67 -6.75 -15.99
C GLU A 866 40.50 -7.33 -14.82
N ALA A 867 41.10 -8.51 -15.03
CA ALA A 867 41.81 -9.23 -13.97
C ALA A 867 42.96 -8.41 -13.33
N SER A 868 43.69 -7.63 -14.15
CA SER A 868 44.71 -6.69 -13.68
C SER A 868 44.13 -5.63 -12.74
N LYS A 869 43.01 -5.02 -13.14
CA LYS A 869 42.30 -4.02 -12.33
C LYS A 869 41.74 -4.62 -11.05
N GLN A 870 41.25 -5.87 -11.08
CA GLN A 870 40.81 -6.57 -9.87
C GLN A 870 41.96 -6.76 -8.87
N GLN A 871 43.15 -7.14 -9.36
CA GLN A 871 44.36 -7.26 -8.54
C GLN A 871 44.79 -5.91 -7.94
N ASP A 872 44.78 -4.85 -8.74
CA ASP A 872 45.13 -3.50 -8.27
C ASP A 872 44.18 -3.02 -7.16
N VAL A 873 42.88 -3.26 -7.32
CA VAL A 873 41.87 -2.93 -6.31
C VAL A 873 42.05 -3.79 -5.06
N ALA A 874 42.29 -5.10 -5.21
CA ALA A 874 42.55 -5.98 -4.07
C ALA A 874 43.77 -5.53 -3.26
N LEU A 875 44.84 -5.07 -3.93
CA LEU A 875 46.06 -4.55 -3.28
C LEU A 875 45.87 -3.22 -2.53
N ALA A 876 44.81 -2.46 -2.84
CA ALA A 876 44.46 -1.24 -2.13
C ALA A 876 43.70 -1.52 -0.82
N ILE A 877 43.11 -2.72 -0.66
CA ILE A 877 42.35 -3.10 0.54
C ILE A 877 43.32 -3.50 1.65
N ARG A 878 43.41 -2.67 2.70
CA ARG A 878 44.26 -2.90 3.87
C ARG A 878 43.65 -3.84 4.90
N GLY A 879 42.34 -4.00 4.90
CA GLY A 879 41.63 -4.90 5.79
C GLY A 879 40.11 -4.75 5.73
N VAL A 880 39.43 -5.72 6.33
CA VAL A 880 37.97 -5.78 6.39
C VAL A 880 37.52 -5.81 7.84
N ILE A 881 36.68 -4.85 8.25
CA ILE A 881 36.04 -4.82 9.57
C ILE A 881 34.58 -5.24 9.41
N GLY A 882 34.23 -6.41 9.92
CA GLY A 882 32.88 -6.96 9.84
C GLY A 882 32.12 -6.81 11.14
N LEU A 883 31.01 -6.07 11.11
CA LEU A 883 30.11 -5.85 12.25
C LEU A 883 28.91 -6.82 12.16
N SER A 884 28.86 -7.81 13.05
CA SER A 884 27.77 -8.81 13.13
C SER A 884 27.41 -9.44 11.76
N GLY A 885 28.45 -9.88 11.05
CA GLY A 885 28.36 -10.35 9.67
C GLY A 885 27.95 -11.81 9.50
N VAL A 886 27.39 -12.12 8.35
CA VAL A 886 27.06 -13.49 7.92
C VAL A 886 28.20 -14.01 7.04
N TYR A 887 28.86 -15.10 7.42
CA TYR A 887 30.01 -15.64 6.68
C TYR A 887 29.81 -17.06 6.14
N ASP A 888 28.72 -17.72 6.57
CA ASP A 888 28.24 -18.96 6.00
C ASP A 888 26.72 -18.86 5.81
N ILE A 889 26.28 -18.86 4.55
CA ILE A 889 24.87 -18.68 4.18
C ILE A 889 24.03 -19.89 4.60
N MET A 890 24.59 -21.10 4.55
CA MET A 890 23.85 -22.31 4.93
C MET A 890 23.61 -22.36 6.44
N ASP A 891 24.63 -22.08 7.24
CA ASP A 891 24.48 -21.97 8.70
C ASP A 891 23.48 -20.86 9.07
N HIS A 892 23.50 -19.74 8.35
CA HIS A 892 22.57 -18.65 8.58
C HIS A 892 21.13 -19.02 8.19
N TYR A 893 20.94 -19.72 7.07
CA TYR A 893 19.64 -20.24 6.67
C TYR A 893 19.05 -21.19 7.72
N GLU A 894 19.88 -22.05 8.31
CA GLU A 894 19.48 -22.94 9.38
C GLU A 894 19.08 -22.17 10.66
N HIS A 895 19.77 -21.08 10.95
CA HIS A 895 19.38 -20.17 12.03
C HIS A 895 18.04 -19.46 11.76
N GLU A 896 17.83 -18.95 10.54
CA GLU A 896 16.56 -18.37 10.12
C GLU A 896 15.41 -19.38 10.22
N ARG A 897 15.65 -20.64 9.83
CA ARG A 897 14.69 -21.75 9.94
C ARG A 897 14.37 -22.11 11.39
N LYS A 898 15.36 -22.08 12.28
CA LYS A 898 15.14 -22.22 13.73
C LYS A 898 14.27 -21.09 14.29
N ARG A 899 14.35 -19.88 13.71
CA ARG A 899 13.54 -18.71 14.05
C ARG A 899 12.23 -18.59 13.26
N GLY A 900 12.00 -19.44 12.27
CA GLY A 900 10.78 -19.47 11.46
C GLY A 900 10.64 -18.28 10.50
N VAL A 901 11.74 -17.61 10.14
CA VAL A 901 11.75 -16.40 9.31
C VAL A 901 12.30 -16.64 7.90
N GLU A 902 12.71 -17.85 7.56
CA GLU A 902 13.43 -18.18 6.32
C GLU A 902 12.63 -17.93 5.03
N TYR A 903 11.29 -17.98 5.09
CA TYR A 903 10.42 -17.66 3.95
C TYR A 903 10.14 -16.15 3.80
N VAL A 904 10.25 -15.40 4.91
CA VAL A 904 10.06 -13.95 4.93
C VAL A 904 11.38 -13.24 4.58
N SER A 905 12.51 -13.83 4.98
CA SER A 905 13.84 -13.35 4.64
C SER A 905 14.06 -13.34 3.12
N THR A 906 14.67 -12.26 2.65
CA THR A 906 15.10 -12.11 1.26
C THR A 906 16.38 -12.87 0.96
N MET A 907 17.08 -13.41 1.96
CA MET A 907 18.37 -14.07 1.77
C MET A 907 18.31 -15.20 0.73
N HIS A 908 17.42 -16.19 0.90
CA HIS A 908 17.37 -17.33 -0.04
C HIS A 908 17.06 -16.91 -1.48
N LYS A 909 16.27 -15.82 -1.65
CA LYS A 909 15.90 -15.27 -2.97
C LYS A 909 17.04 -14.46 -3.57
N ALA A 910 17.72 -13.65 -2.76
CA ALA A 910 18.88 -12.85 -3.18
C ALA A 910 20.06 -13.74 -3.62
N MET A 911 20.17 -14.95 -3.06
CA MET A 911 21.17 -15.96 -3.44
C MET A 911 20.75 -16.78 -4.67
N ASN A 912 19.61 -16.49 -5.32
CA ASN A 912 19.06 -17.28 -6.42
C ASN A 912 18.87 -18.77 -6.06
N GLY A 913 18.47 -19.11 -4.83
CA GLY A 913 18.22 -20.49 -4.43
C GLY A 913 19.25 -21.08 -3.47
N VAL A 914 18.89 -22.24 -2.91
CA VAL A 914 19.65 -22.94 -1.85
C VAL A 914 20.91 -23.59 -2.41
N GLU A 915 20.86 -24.00 -3.68
CA GLU A 915 21.95 -24.57 -4.45
C GLU A 915 23.18 -23.66 -4.52
N ASN A 916 23.00 -22.34 -4.40
CA ASN A 916 24.06 -21.35 -4.48
C ASN A 916 24.60 -20.93 -3.10
N PHE A 917 24.11 -21.48 -1.99
CA PHE A 917 24.52 -21.05 -0.66
C PHE A 917 26.01 -21.28 -0.42
N ALA A 918 26.54 -22.44 -0.80
CA ALA A 918 27.96 -22.72 -0.69
C ALA A 918 28.80 -21.74 -1.54
N TYR A 919 28.32 -21.40 -2.74
CA TYR A 919 29.00 -20.47 -3.64
C TYR A 919 29.08 -19.06 -3.06
N TYR A 920 28.04 -18.63 -2.34
CA TYR A 920 27.98 -17.32 -1.70
C TYR A 920 28.41 -17.34 -0.23
N SER A 921 29.00 -18.42 0.29
CA SER A 921 29.54 -18.48 1.65
C SER A 921 31.04 -18.12 1.66
N PRO A 922 31.46 -16.99 2.26
CA PRO A 922 32.88 -16.68 2.47
C PRO A 922 33.70 -17.81 3.10
N THR A 923 33.13 -18.56 4.04
CA THR A 923 33.76 -19.74 4.65
C THR A 923 34.12 -20.81 3.62
N HIS A 924 33.16 -21.20 2.78
CA HIS A 924 33.34 -22.22 1.77
C HIS A 924 34.30 -21.76 0.67
N PHE A 925 34.23 -20.48 0.28
CA PHE A 925 35.13 -19.90 -0.70
C PHE A 925 36.59 -19.92 -0.24
N LEU A 926 36.86 -19.52 1.01
CA LEU A 926 38.21 -19.52 1.59
C LEU A 926 38.86 -20.90 1.62
N GLN A 927 38.08 -21.95 1.92
CA GLN A 927 38.59 -23.32 1.96
C GLN A 927 39.07 -23.82 0.59
N ASN A 928 38.48 -23.30 -0.48
CA ASN A 928 38.79 -23.69 -1.86
C ASN A 928 39.86 -22.79 -2.52
N LEU A 929 40.35 -21.77 -1.81
CA LEU A 929 41.30 -20.81 -2.34
C LEU A 929 42.73 -21.37 -2.35
N SER A 930 43.49 -21.12 -3.41
CA SER A 930 44.88 -21.59 -3.50
C SER A 930 45.78 -20.89 -2.47
N ARG A 931 46.89 -21.53 -2.05
CA ARG A 931 47.85 -20.95 -1.08
C ARG A 931 48.39 -19.58 -1.50
N ASP A 932 48.67 -19.40 -2.79
CA ASP A 932 49.13 -18.10 -3.32
C ASP A 932 48.07 -17.00 -3.15
N LYS A 933 46.82 -17.33 -3.45
CA LYS A 933 45.68 -16.41 -3.29
C LYS A 933 45.38 -16.14 -1.81
N LEU A 934 45.53 -17.12 -0.93
CA LEU A 934 45.36 -16.96 0.53
C LEU A 934 46.34 -15.95 1.13
N ASN A 935 47.59 -15.91 0.67
CA ASN A 935 48.58 -14.93 1.12
C ASN A 935 48.19 -13.49 0.75
N ARG A 936 47.34 -13.30 -0.26
CA ARG A 936 46.82 -12.00 -0.68
C ARG A 936 45.53 -11.59 0.03
N VAL A 937 44.97 -12.44 0.90
CA VAL A 937 43.77 -12.11 1.68
C VAL A 937 44.15 -11.09 2.77
N PRO A 938 43.51 -9.91 2.80
CA PRO A 938 43.84 -8.89 3.78
C PRO A 938 43.33 -9.31 5.17
N PRO A 939 43.87 -8.73 6.26
CA PRO A 939 43.43 -9.05 7.60
C PRO A 939 41.95 -8.72 7.85
N PHE A 940 41.29 -9.54 8.67
CA PHE A 940 39.90 -9.34 9.08
C PHE A 940 39.80 -8.96 10.57
N ALA A 941 38.95 -7.99 10.89
CA ALA A 941 38.53 -7.70 12.26
C ALA A 941 37.03 -7.91 12.40
N LEU A 942 36.62 -8.84 13.25
CA LEU A 942 35.23 -9.25 13.41
C LEU A 942 34.71 -8.74 14.76
N LEU A 943 33.73 -7.85 14.74
CA LEU A 943 33.07 -7.36 15.96
C LEU A 943 31.64 -7.93 15.98
N HIS A 944 31.27 -8.59 17.07
CA HIS A 944 29.96 -9.26 17.16
C HIS A 944 29.37 -9.10 18.56
N GLY A 945 28.09 -8.73 18.64
CA GLY A 945 27.38 -8.61 19.91
C GLY A 945 26.99 -9.98 20.49
N THR A 946 27.23 -10.22 21.77
CA THR A 946 26.87 -11.51 22.40
C THR A 946 25.37 -11.70 22.59
N SER A 947 24.57 -10.65 22.41
CA SER A 947 23.10 -10.68 22.45
C SER A 947 22.49 -10.61 21.05
N ASP A 948 23.28 -10.82 19.99
CA ASP A 948 22.78 -10.89 18.64
C ASP A 948 21.93 -12.15 18.44
N ILE A 949 20.64 -11.94 18.19
CA ILE A 949 19.66 -12.99 17.91
C ILE A 949 19.36 -13.10 16.41
N ILE A 950 19.80 -12.11 15.62
CA ILE A 950 19.55 -12.05 14.18
C ILE A 950 20.58 -12.88 13.46
N VAL A 951 21.86 -12.56 13.68
CA VAL A 951 23.00 -13.33 13.22
C VAL A 951 23.63 -14.00 14.43
N PRO A 952 23.78 -15.32 14.44
CA PRO A 952 24.39 -16.01 15.56
C PRO A 952 25.86 -15.59 15.71
N VAL A 953 26.34 -15.43 16.95
CA VAL A 953 27.75 -15.08 17.24
C VAL A 953 28.71 -16.10 16.64
N GLU A 954 28.25 -17.35 16.51
CA GLU A 954 28.94 -18.46 15.87
C GLU A 954 29.35 -18.16 14.43
N SER A 955 28.62 -17.27 13.72
CA SER A 955 29.00 -16.81 12.39
C SER A 955 30.39 -16.17 12.39
N SER A 956 30.65 -15.25 13.34
CA SER A 956 31.95 -14.59 13.44
C SER A 956 33.01 -15.48 14.08
N THR A 957 32.67 -16.31 15.07
CA THR A 957 33.66 -17.17 15.74
C THR A 957 34.20 -18.22 14.76
N LYS A 958 33.32 -18.94 14.05
CA LYS A 958 33.72 -19.96 13.06
C LYS A 958 34.53 -19.35 11.91
N PHE A 959 34.15 -18.16 11.44
CA PHE A 959 34.90 -17.48 10.39
C PHE A 959 36.28 -17.03 10.86
N SER A 960 36.39 -16.51 12.10
CA SER A 960 37.68 -16.17 12.72
C SER A 960 38.58 -17.39 12.87
N GLU A 961 38.02 -18.52 13.33
CA GLU A 961 38.74 -19.79 13.49
C GLU A 961 39.24 -20.31 12.15
N LEU A 962 38.39 -20.26 11.11
CA LEU A 962 38.76 -20.66 9.76
C LEU A 962 39.89 -19.79 9.20
N LEU A 963 39.76 -18.45 9.27
CA LEU A 963 40.81 -17.53 8.83
C LEU A 963 42.14 -17.82 9.52
N THR A 964 42.11 -17.99 10.85
CA THR A 964 43.30 -18.32 11.65
C THR A 964 43.90 -19.67 11.25
N SER A 965 43.06 -20.69 11.02
CA SER A 965 43.51 -22.02 10.58
C SER A 965 44.19 -22.00 9.21
N LEU A 966 43.80 -21.04 8.35
CA LEU A 966 44.39 -20.80 7.03
C LEU A 966 45.55 -19.78 7.08
N SER A 967 46.04 -19.43 8.28
CA SER A 967 47.11 -18.44 8.49
C SER A 967 46.79 -17.02 8.01
N VAL A 968 45.51 -16.70 7.81
CA VAL A 968 45.04 -15.34 7.52
C VAL A 968 44.88 -14.58 8.84
N LYS A 969 45.44 -13.37 8.93
CA LYS A 969 45.39 -12.56 10.15
C LYS A 969 43.94 -12.18 10.47
N ALA A 970 43.46 -12.56 11.65
CA ALA A 970 42.11 -12.22 12.12
C ALA A 970 42.12 -11.74 13.59
N SER A 971 41.27 -10.75 13.90
CA SER A 971 40.92 -10.32 15.26
C SER A 971 39.43 -10.56 15.50
N LEU A 972 39.04 -11.05 16.67
CA LEU A 972 37.65 -11.25 17.07
C LEU A 972 37.33 -10.50 18.36
N TYR A 973 36.31 -9.65 18.32
CA TYR A 973 35.80 -8.87 19.44
C TYR A 973 34.35 -9.26 19.72
N LEU A 974 34.13 -9.95 20.83
CA LEU A 974 32.80 -10.29 21.32
C LEU A 974 32.33 -9.22 22.30
N LEU A 975 31.32 -8.44 21.92
CA LEU A 975 30.84 -7.28 22.65
C LEU A 975 29.69 -7.68 23.60
N PRO A 976 29.91 -7.66 24.93
CA PRO A 976 28.91 -8.17 25.87
C PRO A 976 27.63 -7.35 25.84
N ARG A 977 26.49 -8.04 25.75
CA ARG A 977 25.13 -7.49 25.79
C ARG A 977 24.71 -6.60 24.62
N VAL A 978 25.56 -6.44 23.60
CA VAL A 978 25.22 -5.70 22.39
C VAL A 978 24.35 -6.57 21.49
N ASP A 979 23.23 -6.03 20.99
CA ASP A 979 22.38 -6.71 20.01
C ASP A 979 22.78 -6.42 18.54
N HIS A 980 22.10 -7.09 17.59
CA HIS A 980 22.40 -7.01 16.15
C HIS A 980 22.41 -5.59 15.58
N VAL A 981 21.49 -4.75 16.05
CA VAL A 981 21.23 -3.43 15.49
C VAL A 981 21.93 -2.36 16.31
N GLU A 982 22.02 -2.53 17.63
CA GLU A 982 22.77 -1.67 18.55
C GLU A 982 24.22 -1.48 18.11
N ILE A 983 24.89 -2.53 17.62
CA ILE A 983 26.29 -2.42 17.14
C ILE A 983 26.49 -1.38 16.02
N MET A 984 25.43 -1.09 15.27
CA MET A 984 25.43 -0.12 14.16
C MET A 984 24.77 1.19 14.58
N ILE A 985 23.59 1.12 15.19
CA ILE A 985 22.80 2.30 15.60
C ILE A 985 23.56 3.12 16.64
N ASP A 986 24.26 2.48 17.57
CA ASP A 986 25.00 3.20 18.60
C ASP A 986 26.23 3.93 18.03
N LEU A 987 26.65 3.67 16.79
CA LEU A 987 27.70 4.44 16.11
C LEU A 987 27.21 5.77 15.51
N MET A 988 25.89 5.98 15.45
CA MET A 988 25.29 7.19 14.86
C MET A 988 25.33 8.41 15.78
N ALA A 989 25.46 8.22 17.10
CA ALA A 989 25.39 9.30 18.07
C ALA A 989 26.26 9.01 19.31
N SER A 990 27.05 10.00 19.73
CA SER A 990 28.06 9.86 20.79
C SER A 990 27.51 9.65 22.20
N ASP A 991 26.25 9.99 22.43
CA ASP A 991 25.54 9.82 23.72
C ASP A 991 25.00 8.39 23.91
N ARG A 992 25.19 7.51 22.92
CA ARG A 992 24.72 6.13 22.94
C ARG A 992 25.60 5.23 23.80
N ARG A 993 24.96 4.24 24.44
CA ARG A 993 25.56 3.37 25.45
C ARG A 993 26.82 2.66 24.96
N PHE A 994 26.79 2.13 23.74
CA PHE A 994 27.87 1.32 23.20
C PHE A 994 28.77 2.09 22.22
N TYR A 995 28.56 3.39 22.02
CA TYR A 995 29.35 4.22 21.09
C TYR A 995 30.86 4.08 21.34
N HIS A 996 31.32 4.37 22.56
CA HIS A 996 32.75 4.33 22.89
C HIS A 996 33.36 2.92 22.88
N PRO A 997 32.72 1.88 23.45
CA PRO A 997 33.22 0.51 23.32
C PRO A 997 33.41 0.03 21.88
N ILE A 998 32.42 0.30 21.01
CA ILE A 998 32.48 -0.16 19.61
C ILE A 998 33.54 0.65 18.85
N TYR A 999 33.52 2.00 18.92
CA TYR A 999 34.54 2.82 18.26
C TYR A 999 35.94 2.57 18.81
N GLY A 1000 36.10 2.20 20.08
CA GLY A 1000 37.39 1.83 20.64
C GLY A 1000 38.03 0.66 19.89
N CYS A 1001 37.24 -0.39 19.63
CA CYS A 1001 37.66 -1.56 18.85
C CYS A 1001 37.94 -1.17 17.39
N ILE A 1002 37.02 -0.44 16.75
CA ILE A 1002 37.17 -0.02 15.34
C ILE A 1002 38.42 0.87 15.16
N LYS A 1003 38.67 1.83 16.06
CA LYS A 1003 39.87 2.70 16.02
C LYS A 1003 41.16 1.91 16.15
N GLN A 1004 41.18 0.97 17.08
CA GLN A 1004 42.36 0.12 17.31
C GLN A 1004 42.71 -0.66 16.05
N GLU A 1005 41.73 -1.36 15.46
CA GLU A 1005 41.96 -2.16 14.27
C GLU A 1005 42.21 -1.29 13.03
N HIS A 1006 41.47 -0.19 12.84
CA HIS A 1006 41.72 0.74 11.75
C HIS A 1006 43.16 1.26 11.73
N ARG A 1007 43.71 1.66 12.90
CA ARG A 1007 45.12 2.07 12.99
C ARG A 1007 46.07 0.93 12.65
N LYS A 1008 45.84 -0.26 13.22
CA LYS A 1008 46.66 -1.45 12.99
C LYS A 1008 46.70 -1.85 11.51
N LEU A 1009 45.58 -1.81 10.82
CA LEU A 1009 45.45 -2.14 9.39
C LEU A 1009 46.23 -1.16 8.51
N LEU A 1010 46.23 0.13 8.85
CA LEU A 1010 46.96 1.16 8.11
C LEU A 1010 48.47 1.17 8.39
N THR A 1011 48.90 0.75 9.59
CA THR A 1011 50.32 0.69 9.97
C THR A 1011 51.02 -0.61 9.59
N SER A 1012 50.27 -1.66 9.22
CA SER A 1012 50.89 -2.94 8.81
C SER A 1012 51.65 -2.74 7.51
N GLU A 1013 52.96 -3.05 7.50
CA GLU A 1013 53.73 -3.16 6.26
C GLU A 1013 53.08 -4.20 5.34
N LYS A 1014 53.11 -3.93 4.02
CA LYS A 1014 52.65 -4.90 3.01
C LYS A 1014 53.61 -6.09 3.07
N THR A 1015 53.17 -7.21 3.64
CA THR A 1015 53.89 -8.49 3.57
C THR A 1015 53.66 -9.15 2.24
#